data_AF-N9NAJ7-F1
#
_entry.id   AF-N9NAJ7-F1
#
_cell.length_a   1.000
_cell.length_b   1.000
_cell.length_c   1.000
_cell.angle_alpha   90.00
_cell.angle_beta   90.00
_cell.angle_gamma   90.00
#
_symmetry.space_group_name_H-M   'P 1'
#
loop_
_entity.id
_entity.type
_entity.pdbx_description
1 polymer ?
#
loop_
_entity_poly.entity_id
_entity_poly.type
_entity_poly.pdbx_seq_one_letter_code
_entity_poly.pdbx_strand_id
1 'polypeptide(L)'
;MESANDKELDQLLNEHFAGRVVRKDLTKLIKEGANVPVYVLEYLLGMYCASDDPEIIEQGLRNVKTVLAENYVRPDEAEKVKSLVRERGSYKVIDRVTVKLNERKDKYEASFSNLGIKDAEISAGIVKEYEKLLVGGIWVIATLSYYFDEGQTSSPFGVSLLKPIQMPNMNMEELFNGRAALSTDQWRESLIRSIGMEPASLKEDVQWHLLARMVPFVENNYNVCELGPRGTGKSHIYKECSPNSILVSGGQTTVANLFYNMSSRRIGLVGLWDVVAFDEVAGISFKDKDGVQIMKDYMASGSFARGREQMEASASMVFVGNINQSVESLVKTSHLLAPFPEAMIDSAFFDRFHAYIPGWEIPKMRPEFFTNRYGLIVDYLAEFFREMRKRSFADAIEKYFKLGNNLNQRDVIAVRKTVSGLMKLLYPHGQFEKEDVQQCLEYALQVRRRVKEQLKKIGGMEFYDVHFSYIDNDTLEEHFVSVKEQGGGGLIPEGPAKPGFLYTIGLSNKGMPGLYRLELQVTKGSGKLATSGLWNSSGAKEQVKIAFYYFKANASRISGGSKVLEHDFHLHVVELQNTGPLSHLALPSLVAFASGLLGRSVQSQMVVLGDMSLGGSVTPVESIAECLQVAFDAGAKKVALPMSSAADIPTIPVELFTKFQTSFYADPVDAVFKGLGVD
;
A
#
# COMPACT_ATOMS: atom_id res chain seq x y z
N MET A 1 -28.72 -8.65 12.86
CA MET A 1 -29.91 -9.08 12.09
C MET A 1 -29.37 -9.57 10.75
N GLU A 2 -29.66 -10.81 10.38
CA GLU A 2 -29.24 -11.36 9.09
C GLU A 2 -29.94 -10.62 7.95
N SER A 3 -29.20 -10.17 6.94
CA SER A 3 -29.83 -9.57 5.75
C SER A 3 -30.36 -10.67 4.83
N ALA A 4 -31.40 -10.39 4.05
CA ALA A 4 -31.91 -11.34 3.05
C ALA A 4 -30.84 -11.71 2.01
N ASN A 5 -29.96 -10.75 1.69
CA ASN A 5 -28.86 -10.91 0.75
C ASN A 5 -27.80 -11.91 1.24
N ASP A 6 -27.55 -11.97 2.56
CA ASP A 6 -26.57 -12.92 3.14
C ASP A 6 -27.03 -14.37 3.02
N LYS A 7 -28.33 -14.62 3.14
CA LYS A 7 -28.93 -15.96 2.99
C LYS A 7 -28.90 -16.43 1.55
N GLU A 8 -29.17 -15.51 0.62
CA GLU A 8 -29.06 -15.77 -0.81
C GLU A 8 -27.63 -16.15 -1.20
N LEU A 9 -26.61 -15.40 -0.76
CA LEU A 9 -25.21 -15.72 -1.07
C LEU A 9 -24.78 -17.08 -0.49
N ASP A 10 -25.20 -17.43 0.72
CA ASP A 10 -24.87 -18.75 1.28
C ASP A 10 -25.50 -19.89 0.47
N GLN A 11 -26.74 -19.72 -0.01
CA GLN A 11 -27.40 -20.71 -0.85
C GLN A 11 -26.67 -20.87 -2.18
N LEU A 12 -26.34 -19.77 -2.86
CA LEU A 12 -25.59 -19.79 -4.12
C LEU A 12 -24.21 -20.44 -3.96
N LEU A 13 -23.53 -20.18 -2.84
CA LEU A 13 -22.23 -20.79 -2.55
C LEU A 13 -22.34 -22.30 -2.32
N ASN A 14 -23.37 -22.78 -1.62
CA ASN A 14 -23.57 -24.22 -1.43
C ASN A 14 -24.01 -24.92 -2.73
N GLU A 15 -24.77 -24.24 -3.60
CA GLU A 15 -25.22 -24.77 -4.88
C GLU A 15 -24.08 -24.90 -5.89
N HIS A 16 -23.31 -23.82 -6.11
CA HIS A 16 -22.29 -23.76 -7.16
C HIS A 16 -20.90 -24.21 -6.72
N PHE A 17 -20.63 -24.26 -5.41
CA PHE A 17 -19.33 -24.61 -4.84
C PHE A 17 -19.43 -25.71 -3.76
N ALA A 18 -20.36 -26.65 -3.94
CA ALA A 18 -20.55 -27.80 -3.05
C ALA A 18 -19.22 -28.52 -2.75
N GLY A 19 -18.92 -28.74 -1.46
CA GLY A 19 -17.65 -29.33 -1.03
C GLY A 19 -16.40 -28.48 -1.26
N ARG A 20 -16.56 -27.21 -1.65
CA ARG A 20 -15.51 -26.18 -1.80
C ARG A 20 -15.74 -24.96 -0.91
N VAL A 21 -16.87 -24.90 -0.21
CA VAL A 21 -17.21 -23.86 0.77
C VAL A 21 -17.36 -24.45 2.15
N VAL A 22 -17.12 -23.62 3.16
CA VAL A 22 -17.28 -23.98 4.57
C VAL A 22 -17.74 -22.76 5.36
N ARG A 23 -18.55 -23.00 6.40
CA ARG A 23 -18.86 -21.95 7.37
C ARG A 23 -17.63 -21.59 8.19
N LYS A 24 -17.27 -20.31 8.17
CA LYS A 24 -16.00 -19.83 8.75
C LYS A 24 -15.99 -19.80 10.28
N ASP A 25 -17.16 -19.78 10.93
CA ASP A 25 -17.28 -19.89 12.39
C ASP A 25 -16.84 -21.26 12.95
N LEU A 26 -17.02 -22.33 12.17
CA LEU A 26 -16.68 -23.69 12.58
C LEU A 26 -15.19 -23.86 12.93
N THR A 27 -14.31 -23.12 12.25
CA THR A 27 -12.87 -23.13 12.55
C THR A 27 -12.58 -22.65 13.97
N LYS A 28 -13.33 -21.65 14.47
CA LYS A 28 -13.19 -21.09 15.82
C LYS A 28 -13.57 -22.14 16.88
N LEU A 29 -14.63 -22.92 16.63
CA LEU A 29 -15.13 -23.97 17.53
C LEU A 29 -14.18 -25.17 17.68
N ILE A 30 -13.25 -25.35 16.74
CA ILE A 30 -12.27 -26.46 16.75
C ILE A 30 -10.91 -25.99 17.29
N LYS A 31 -10.53 -24.73 17.03
CA LYS A 31 -9.21 -24.19 17.40
C LYS A 31 -8.93 -24.23 18.90
N GLU A 32 -9.97 -24.30 19.74
CA GLU A 32 -9.85 -24.40 21.20
C GLU A 32 -9.18 -25.69 21.72
N GLY A 33 -8.85 -26.66 20.85
CA GLY A 33 -8.21 -27.93 21.26
C GLY A 33 -6.90 -28.30 20.56
N ALA A 34 -6.47 -27.61 19.50
CA ALA A 34 -5.25 -27.96 18.76
C ALA A 34 -4.64 -26.74 18.04
N ASN A 35 -3.33 -26.53 18.18
CA ASN A 35 -2.61 -25.44 17.52
C ASN A 35 -2.28 -25.79 16.06
N VAL A 36 -3.32 -25.91 15.24
CA VAL A 36 -3.27 -26.32 13.84
C VAL A 36 -3.58 -25.10 12.95
N PRO A 37 -2.89 -24.92 11.80
CA PRO A 37 -3.18 -23.83 10.86
C PRO A 37 -4.63 -23.84 10.37
N VAL A 38 -5.20 -22.66 10.07
CA VAL A 38 -6.62 -22.54 9.68
C VAL A 38 -6.95 -23.35 8.44
N TYR A 39 -6.08 -23.34 7.42
CA TYR A 39 -6.32 -24.09 6.18
C TYR A 39 -6.40 -25.62 6.40
N VAL A 40 -5.69 -26.16 7.40
CA VAL A 40 -5.79 -27.58 7.76
C VAL A 40 -7.15 -27.89 8.41
N LEU A 41 -7.62 -27.00 9.28
CA LEU A 41 -8.95 -27.12 9.89
C LEU A 41 -10.04 -27.04 8.83
N GLU A 42 -9.95 -26.08 7.90
CA GLU A 42 -10.91 -25.93 6.82
C GLU A 42 -10.91 -27.11 5.85
N TYR A 43 -9.75 -27.72 5.57
CA TYR A 43 -9.69 -28.95 4.77
C TYR A 43 -10.44 -30.10 5.46
N LEU A 44 -10.22 -30.31 6.77
CA LEU A 44 -10.94 -31.35 7.52
C LEU A 44 -12.44 -31.05 7.59
N LEU A 45 -12.82 -29.80 7.84
CA LEU A 45 -14.21 -29.36 7.82
C LEU A 45 -14.84 -29.56 6.44
N GLY A 46 -14.12 -29.26 5.35
CA GLY A 46 -14.59 -29.50 3.99
C GLY A 46 -14.84 -30.97 3.67
N MET A 47 -14.16 -31.91 4.36
CA MET A 47 -14.41 -33.35 4.20
C MET A 47 -15.65 -33.84 4.96
N TYR A 48 -15.97 -33.25 6.12
CA TYR A 48 -17.00 -33.79 7.03
C TYR A 48 -18.21 -32.88 7.25
N CYS A 49 -18.12 -31.59 6.89
CA CYS A 49 -19.13 -30.55 7.13
C CYS A 49 -19.55 -29.85 5.83
N ALA A 50 -19.49 -30.53 4.68
CA ALA A 50 -19.85 -30.00 3.36
C ALA A 50 -21.37 -29.90 3.09
N SER A 51 -22.17 -29.70 4.15
CA SER A 51 -23.63 -29.61 4.10
C SER A 51 -24.09 -28.32 4.77
N ASP A 52 -25.31 -27.88 4.46
CA ASP A 52 -26.04 -26.81 5.15
C ASP A 52 -27.01 -27.33 6.22
N ASP A 53 -27.20 -28.65 6.29
CA ASP A 53 -27.95 -29.32 7.35
C ASP A 53 -27.23 -29.22 8.72
N PRO A 54 -27.85 -28.59 9.74
CA PRO A 54 -27.28 -28.46 11.07
C PRO A 54 -26.89 -29.79 11.73
N GLU A 55 -27.63 -30.88 11.52
CA GLU A 55 -27.34 -32.18 12.13
C GLU A 55 -26.10 -32.81 11.50
N ILE A 56 -25.97 -32.71 10.17
CA ILE A 56 -24.78 -33.18 9.44
C ILE A 56 -23.55 -32.38 9.85
N ILE A 57 -23.68 -31.06 10.01
CA ILE A 57 -22.59 -30.20 10.48
C ILE A 57 -22.16 -30.60 11.89
N GLU A 58 -23.10 -30.82 12.82
CA GLU A 58 -22.77 -31.21 14.19
C GLU A 58 -22.03 -32.56 14.23
N GLN A 59 -22.51 -33.55 13.48
CA GLN A 59 -21.85 -34.84 13.38
C GLN A 59 -20.47 -34.71 12.73
N GLY A 60 -20.34 -33.88 11.69
CA GLY A 60 -19.09 -33.57 11.04
C GLY A 60 -18.07 -32.94 11.99
N LEU A 61 -18.50 -31.98 12.82
CA LEU A 61 -17.67 -31.36 13.85
C LEU A 61 -17.15 -32.39 14.86
N ARG A 62 -18.01 -33.32 15.30
CA ARG A 62 -17.59 -34.42 16.21
C ARG A 62 -16.51 -35.28 15.55
N ASN A 63 -16.69 -35.64 14.28
CA ASN A 63 -15.70 -36.42 13.53
C ASN A 63 -14.36 -35.67 13.41
N VAL A 64 -14.38 -34.38 13.09
CA VAL A 64 -13.15 -33.56 13.00
C VAL A 64 -12.44 -33.49 14.35
N LYS A 65 -13.18 -33.27 15.45
CA LYS A 65 -12.62 -33.26 16.81
C LYS A 65 -11.96 -34.61 17.15
N THR A 66 -12.59 -35.72 16.81
CA THR A 66 -12.02 -37.07 16.99
C THR A 66 -10.74 -37.26 16.18
N VAL A 67 -10.75 -36.93 14.89
CA VAL A 67 -9.57 -37.04 14.02
C VAL A 67 -8.40 -36.21 14.56
N LEU A 68 -8.66 -34.98 15.01
CA LEU A 68 -7.61 -34.16 15.63
C LEU A 68 -7.12 -34.76 16.95
N ALA A 69 -8.02 -35.21 17.83
CA ALA A 69 -7.62 -35.80 19.11
C ALA A 69 -6.80 -37.08 18.95
N GLU A 70 -7.09 -37.90 17.94
CA GLU A 70 -6.43 -39.19 17.73
C GLU A 70 -5.18 -39.10 16.86
N ASN A 71 -5.17 -38.21 15.86
CA ASN A 71 -4.11 -38.18 14.84
C ASN A 71 -3.21 -36.94 14.90
N TYR A 72 -3.63 -35.81 15.47
CA TYR A 72 -2.75 -34.64 15.58
C TYR A 72 -1.65 -34.88 16.61
N VAL A 73 -0.40 -34.73 16.18
CA VAL A 73 0.75 -34.93 17.06
C VAL A 73 1.02 -33.64 17.82
N ARG A 74 0.84 -33.67 19.13
CA ARG A 74 1.31 -32.62 20.04
C ARG A 74 2.78 -32.88 20.39
N PRO A 75 3.68 -31.86 20.30
CA PRO A 75 5.11 -32.07 20.54
C PRO A 75 5.46 -32.71 21.90
N ASP A 76 4.68 -32.42 22.94
CA ASP A 76 4.82 -32.99 24.29
C ASP A 76 4.35 -34.45 24.39
N GLU A 77 3.51 -34.91 23.46
CA GLU A 77 3.02 -36.30 23.39
C GLU A 77 3.75 -37.14 22.33
N ALA A 78 4.82 -36.61 21.72
CA ALA A 78 5.50 -37.25 20.59
C ALA A 78 5.98 -38.68 20.91
N GLU A 79 6.55 -38.93 22.09
CA GLU A 79 7.02 -40.27 22.49
C GLU A 79 5.88 -41.27 22.69
N LYS A 80 4.72 -40.81 23.17
CA LYS A 80 3.51 -41.64 23.29
C LYS A 80 3.04 -42.09 21.92
N VAL A 81 3.02 -41.18 20.93
CA VAL A 81 2.66 -41.51 19.56
C VAL A 81 3.68 -42.47 18.92
N LYS A 82 4.99 -42.28 19.15
CA LYS A 82 6.02 -43.23 18.70
C LYS A 82 5.82 -44.63 19.29
N SER A 83 5.47 -44.73 20.58
CA SER A 83 5.13 -46.01 21.22
C SER A 83 3.93 -46.67 20.53
N LEU A 84 2.87 -45.91 20.25
CA LEU A 84 1.70 -46.42 19.53
C LEU A 84 2.03 -46.93 18.13
N VAL A 85 2.89 -46.24 17.37
CA VAL A 85 3.34 -46.69 16.05
C VAL A 85 4.10 -48.01 16.17
N ARG A 86 4.98 -48.15 17.18
CA ARG A 86 5.72 -49.38 17.47
C ARG A 86 4.81 -50.54 17.86
N GLU A 87 3.87 -50.31 18.79
CA GLU A 87 2.99 -51.35 19.32
C GLU A 87 1.95 -51.82 18.29
N ARG A 88 1.43 -50.91 17.47
CA ARG A 88 0.41 -51.22 16.46
C ARG A 88 0.99 -51.59 15.10
N GLY A 89 2.30 -51.41 14.90
CA GLY A 89 3.00 -51.58 13.62
C GLY A 89 2.71 -50.47 12.60
N SER A 90 1.55 -49.83 12.66
CA SER A 90 1.21 -48.65 11.85
C SER A 90 0.27 -47.70 12.57
N TYR A 91 0.43 -46.39 12.35
CA TYR A 91 -0.41 -45.36 12.95
C TYR A 91 -0.53 -44.13 12.04
N LYS A 92 -1.73 -43.53 11.99
CA LYS A 92 -1.97 -42.30 11.24
C LYS A 92 -1.67 -41.06 12.08
N VAL A 93 -0.94 -40.12 11.50
CA VAL A 93 -0.56 -38.86 12.14
C VAL A 93 -0.85 -37.67 11.22
N ILE A 94 -1.21 -36.54 11.84
CA ILE A 94 -1.29 -35.22 11.22
C ILE A 94 -0.09 -34.42 11.72
N ASP A 95 0.84 -34.11 10.83
CA ASP A 95 2.07 -33.40 11.14
C ASP A 95 2.57 -32.64 9.89
N ARG A 96 3.51 -31.72 10.09
CA ARG A 96 4.26 -31.07 9.02
C ARG A 96 5.51 -31.88 8.69
N VAL A 97 5.60 -32.34 7.44
CA VAL A 97 6.67 -33.23 6.97
C VAL A 97 7.56 -32.51 5.96
N THR A 98 8.87 -32.55 6.18
CA THR A 98 9.91 -32.23 5.18
C THR A 98 10.64 -33.52 4.78
N VAL A 99 11.27 -33.54 3.61
CA VAL A 99 12.06 -34.67 3.13
C VAL A 99 13.44 -34.18 2.69
N LYS A 100 14.47 -34.99 2.91
CA LYS A 100 15.82 -34.79 2.38
C LYS A 100 16.32 -36.06 1.72
N LEU A 101 17.18 -35.93 0.70
CA LEU A 101 17.95 -37.05 0.17
C LEU A 101 19.16 -37.28 1.08
N ASN A 102 19.27 -38.48 1.65
CA ASN A 102 20.47 -38.94 2.32
C ASN A 102 21.41 -39.58 1.29
N GLU A 103 22.32 -38.77 0.75
CA GLU A 103 23.28 -39.19 -0.29
C GLU A 103 24.20 -40.34 0.14
N ARG A 104 24.43 -40.51 1.45
CA ARG A 104 25.29 -41.60 1.97
C ARG A 104 24.58 -42.95 1.97
N LYS A 105 23.25 -42.93 2.15
CA LYS A 105 22.41 -44.13 2.20
C LYS A 105 21.56 -44.31 0.94
N ASP A 106 21.73 -43.41 -0.03
CA ASP A 106 20.96 -43.31 -1.28
C ASP A 106 19.44 -43.48 -1.11
N LYS A 107 18.87 -42.71 -0.18
CA LYS A 107 17.44 -42.79 0.13
C LYS A 107 16.85 -41.49 0.65
N TYR A 108 15.54 -41.36 0.52
CA TYR A 108 14.81 -40.22 1.08
C TYR A 108 14.45 -40.45 2.55
N GLU A 109 14.67 -39.41 3.35
CA GLU A 109 14.40 -39.38 4.78
C GLU A 109 13.41 -38.25 5.09
N ALA A 110 12.24 -38.62 5.59
CA ALA A 110 11.21 -37.72 6.06
C ALA A 110 11.48 -37.26 7.50
N SER A 111 11.32 -35.96 7.74
CA SER A 111 11.38 -35.31 9.04
C SER A 111 10.00 -34.79 9.43
N PHE A 112 9.49 -35.26 10.56
CA PHE A 112 8.21 -34.90 11.14
C PHE A 112 8.43 -33.82 12.21
N SER A 113 7.77 -32.67 12.04
CA SER A 113 8.04 -31.47 12.86
C SER A 113 7.62 -31.66 14.32
N ASN A 114 6.40 -32.15 14.57
CA ASN A 114 5.88 -32.33 15.92
C ASN A 114 6.29 -33.67 16.51
N LEU A 115 6.33 -34.74 15.71
CA LEU A 115 6.73 -36.07 16.17
C LEU A 115 8.24 -36.17 16.43
N GLY A 116 9.05 -35.27 15.86
CA GLY A 116 10.49 -35.20 16.08
C GLY A 116 11.29 -36.36 15.48
N ILE A 117 10.68 -37.17 14.61
CA ILE A 117 11.40 -38.16 13.79
C ILE A 117 12.10 -37.42 12.66
N LYS A 118 13.38 -37.70 12.41
CA LYS A 118 14.21 -36.95 11.44
C LYS A 118 14.66 -37.76 10.23
N ASP A 119 14.44 -39.07 10.28
CA ASP A 119 15.06 -40.04 9.39
C ASP A 119 14.08 -41.15 8.97
N ALA A 120 12.77 -40.89 9.02
CA ALA A 120 11.78 -41.88 8.60
C ALA A 120 11.95 -42.18 7.11
N GLU A 121 12.00 -43.45 6.74
CA GLU A 121 12.18 -43.84 5.34
C GLU A 121 10.93 -43.54 4.52
N ILE A 122 11.08 -42.92 3.35
CA ILE A 122 9.99 -42.58 2.45
C ILE A 122 10.33 -42.95 1.02
N SER A 123 9.36 -43.48 0.27
CA SER A 123 9.61 -43.95 -1.09
C SER A 123 9.83 -42.78 -2.06
N ALA A 124 10.71 -42.99 -3.05
CA ALA A 124 10.95 -42.02 -4.12
C ALA A 124 9.67 -41.69 -4.91
N GLY A 125 8.72 -42.63 -5.01
CA GLY A 125 7.42 -42.40 -5.65
C GLY A 125 6.62 -41.29 -4.96
N ILE A 126 6.48 -41.34 -3.63
CA ILE A 126 5.77 -40.31 -2.85
C ILE A 126 6.49 -38.96 -2.99
N VAL A 127 7.83 -38.96 -2.97
CA VAL A 127 8.61 -37.72 -3.09
C VAL A 127 8.46 -37.09 -4.48
N LYS A 128 8.44 -37.91 -5.54
CA LYS A 128 8.22 -37.46 -6.92
C LYS A 128 6.80 -36.93 -7.14
N GLU A 129 5.82 -37.53 -6.48
CA GLU A 129 4.43 -37.05 -6.52
C GLU A 129 4.27 -35.71 -5.78
N TYR A 130 4.99 -35.53 -4.66
CA TYR A 130 4.87 -34.36 -3.79
C TYR A 130 6.21 -33.65 -3.60
N GLU A 131 6.75 -33.05 -4.66
CA GLU A 131 8.06 -32.40 -4.67
C GLU A 131 8.23 -31.30 -3.60
N LYS A 132 7.12 -30.65 -3.18
CA LYS A 132 7.12 -29.64 -2.10
C LYS A 132 7.68 -30.16 -0.78
N LEU A 133 7.67 -31.49 -0.56
CA LEU A 133 8.29 -32.13 0.59
C LEU A 133 9.80 -31.82 0.69
N LEU A 134 10.51 -31.66 -0.42
CA LEU A 134 11.98 -31.47 -0.46
C LEU A 134 12.46 -30.06 -0.07
N VAL A 135 11.53 -29.13 0.13
CA VAL A 135 11.86 -27.70 0.21
C VAL A 135 11.48 -27.10 1.56
N GLY A 136 10.19 -26.91 1.81
CA GLY A 136 9.65 -26.21 2.99
C GLY A 136 8.80 -27.10 3.88
N GLY A 137 8.47 -28.28 3.39
CA GLY A 137 7.58 -29.24 4.03
C GLY A 137 6.13 -28.82 3.97
N ILE A 138 5.25 -29.82 3.99
CA ILE A 138 3.81 -29.63 3.86
C ILE A 138 3.10 -30.32 5.02
N TRP A 139 1.90 -29.85 5.35
CA TRP A 139 1.03 -30.55 6.29
C TRP A 139 0.41 -31.76 5.59
N VAL A 140 0.47 -32.90 6.26
CA VAL A 140 0.04 -34.18 5.69
C VAL A 140 -0.74 -34.98 6.71
N ILE A 141 -1.60 -35.85 6.20
CA ILE A 141 -2.06 -37.04 6.92
C ILE A 141 -1.15 -38.17 6.46
N ALA A 142 -0.21 -38.58 7.31
CA ALA A 142 0.74 -39.65 7.02
C ALA A 142 0.39 -40.91 7.80
N THR A 143 0.53 -42.07 7.16
CA THR A 143 0.52 -43.36 7.83
C THR A 143 1.98 -43.75 8.05
N LEU A 144 2.38 -43.74 9.32
CA LEU A 144 3.67 -44.24 9.74
C LEU A 144 3.62 -45.75 9.88
N SER A 145 4.71 -46.40 9.53
CA SER A 145 4.97 -47.81 9.78
C SER A 145 6.18 -47.96 10.69
N TYR A 146 6.20 -49.01 11.51
CA TYR A 146 7.35 -49.37 12.32
C TYR A 146 7.81 -50.79 11.98
N TYR A 147 9.05 -50.93 11.55
CA TYR A 147 9.70 -52.20 11.30
C TYR A 147 11.13 -52.14 11.81
N PHE A 148 11.49 -53.05 12.70
CA PHE A 148 12.84 -53.15 13.27
C PHE A 148 13.38 -54.56 13.04
N ASP A 149 14.58 -54.64 12.47
CA ASP A 149 15.31 -55.89 12.27
C ASP A 149 16.71 -55.83 12.88
N GLU A 150 17.19 -56.96 13.42
CA GLU A 150 18.51 -57.05 14.04
C GLU A 150 19.60 -56.92 12.99
N GLY A 151 20.30 -55.77 12.99
CA GLY A 151 21.33 -55.43 12.01
C GLY A 151 20.98 -54.26 11.09
N GLN A 152 19.75 -53.74 11.17
CA GLN A 152 19.31 -52.57 10.42
C GLN A 152 20.03 -51.29 10.89
N THR A 153 20.64 -50.56 9.94
CA THR A 153 21.30 -49.25 10.19
C THR A 153 20.41 -48.05 9.85
N SER A 154 19.19 -48.30 9.41
CA SER A 154 18.17 -47.31 9.08
C SER A 154 17.18 -47.11 10.22
N SER A 155 16.49 -45.96 10.19
CA SER A 155 15.38 -45.69 11.10
C SER A 155 14.34 -46.82 11.00
N PRO A 156 13.81 -47.32 12.12
CA PRO A 156 12.73 -48.30 12.09
C PRO A 156 11.39 -47.68 11.67
N PHE A 157 11.31 -46.35 11.58
CA PHE A 157 10.14 -45.64 11.12
C PHE A 157 10.16 -45.49 9.60
N GLY A 158 9.03 -45.81 8.96
CA GLY A 158 8.77 -45.57 7.55
C GLY A 158 7.47 -44.81 7.33
N VAL A 159 7.33 -44.23 6.14
CA VAL A 159 6.11 -43.58 5.67
C VAL A 159 5.50 -44.44 4.58
N SER A 160 4.42 -45.14 4.89
CA SER A 160 3.74 -46.05 3.95
C SER A 160 2.74 -45.34 3.06
N LEU A 161 2.05 -44.34 3.61
CA LEU A 161 1.09 -43.48 2.90
C LEU A 161 1.29 -42.04 3.36
N LEU A 162 1.23 -41.11 2.42
CA LEU A 162 1.29 -39.68 2.70
C LEU A 162 0.26 -38.99 1.83
N LYS A 163 -0.72 -38.34 2.47
CA LYS A 163 -1.71 -37.52 1.78
C LYS A 163 -1.52 -36.07 2.21
N PRO A 164 -1.13 -35.16 1.30
CA PRO A 164 -1.11 -33.73 1.58
C PRO A 164 -2.48 -33.26 2.05
N ILE A 165 -2.49 -32.34 3.00
CA ILE A 165 -3.67 -31.57 3.37
C ILE A 165 -3.80 -30.42 2.37
N GLN A 166 -4.02 -30.83 1.11
CA GLN A 166 -4.14 -29.99 -0.07
C GLN A 166 -5.17 -30.61 -1.03
N MET A 167 -5.82 -29.77 -1.81
CA MET A 167 -6.79 -30.13 -2.84
C MET A 167 -6.01 -30.71 -4.03
N PRO A 168 -6.30 -31.95 -4.46
CA PRO A 168 -5.44 -32.66 -5.38
C PRO A 168 -5.37 -32.05 -6.79
N ASN A 169 -6.42 -31.36 -7.26
CA ASN A 169 -6.44 -30.61 -8.53
C ASN A 169 -7.56 -29.55 -8.53
N MET A 170 -7.30 -28.40 -9.16
CA MET A 170 -8.27 -27.31 -9.36
C MET A 170 -9.01 -27.48 -10.70
N ASN A 171 -10.34 -27.58 -10.68
CA ASN A 171 -11.15 -27.50 -11.89
C ASN A 171 -11.51 -26.05 -12.20
N MET A 172 -10.84 -25.46 -13.19
CA MET A 172 -11.05 -24.06 -13.56
C MET A 172 -12.38 -23.82 -14.28
N GLU A 173 -12.92 -24.80 -15.00
CA GLU A 173 -14.23 -24.65 -15.67
C GLU A 173 -15.36 -24.58 -14.65
N GLU A 174 -15.33 -25.42 -13.61
CA GLU A 174 -16.27 -25.34 -12.48
C GLU A 174 -16.20 -23.99 -11.78
N LEU A 175 -14.99 -23.48 -11.52
CA LEU A 175 -14.80 -22.15 -10.94
C LEU A 175 -15.44 -21.07 -11.82
N PHE A 176 -15.22 -21.11 -13.13
CA PHE A 176 -15.75 -20.10 -14.04
C PHE A 176 -17.27 -20.15 -14.14
N ASN A 177 -17.84 -21.35 -14.21
CA ASN A 177 -19.29 -21.54 -14.23
C ASN A 177 -19.91 -21.08 -12.90
N GLY A 178 -19.30 -21.43 -11.77
CA GLY A 178 -19.74 -20.97 -10.46
C GLY A 178 -19.65 -19.45 -10.33
N ARG A 179 -18.54 -18.84 -10.74
CA ARG A 179 -18.39 -17.38 -10.78
C ARG A 179 -19.45 -16.70 -11.65
N ALA A 180 -19.74 -17.25 -12.83
CA ALA A 180 -20.72 -16.68 -13.75
C ALA A 180 -22.16 -16.73 -13.21
N ALA A 181 -22.45 -17.61 -12.25
CA ALA A 181 -23.75 -17.69 -11.60
C ALA A 181 -23.95 -16.64 -10.49
N LEU A 182 -22.90 -15.93 -10.07
CA LEU A 182 -22.95 -14.88 -9.06
C LEU A 182 -22.82 -13.49 -9.70
N SER A 183 -23.51 -12.50 -9.13
CA SER A 183 -23.20 -11.10 -9.44
C SER A 183 -21.79 -10.73 -8.98
N THR A 184 -21.22 -9.65 -9.54
CA THR A 184 -19.90 -9.16 -9.14
C THR A 184 -19.80 -8.85 -7.65
N ASP A 185 -20.83 -8.22 -7.07
CA ASP A 185 -20.86 -7.92 -5.64
C ASP A 185 -20.89 -9.19 -4.79
N GLN A 186 -21.77 -10.13 -5.12
CA GLN A 186 -21.84 -11.44 -4.45
C GLN A 186 -20.51 -12.20 -4.53
N TRP A 187 -19.84 -12.16 -5.70
CA TRP A 187 -18.54 -12.80 -5.86
C TRP A 187 -17.46 -12.11 -5.02
N ARG A 188 -17.37 -10.77 -5.05
CA ARG A 188 -16.47 -9.98 -4.21
C ARG A 188 -16.66 -10.33 -2.75
N GLU A 189 -17.90 -10.31 -2.28
CA GLU A 189 -18.25 -10.65 -0.90
C GLU A 189 -17.84 -12.08 -0.54
N SER A 190 -17.98 -13.04 -1.47
CA SER A 190 -17.51 -14.40 -1.26
C SER A 190 -15.99 -14.47 -1.07
N LEU A 191 -15.18 -13.71 -1.82
CA LEU A 191 -13.73 -13.63 -1.63
C LEU A 191 -13.36 -13.03 -0.27
N ILE A 192 -14.07 -11.98 0.14
CA ILE A 192 -13.87 -11.34 1.46
C ILE A 192 -14.25 -12.29 2.60
N ARG A 193 -15.36 -13.03 2.48
CA ARG A 193 -15.73 -14.09 3.44
C ARG A 193 -14.71 -15.23 3.46
N SER A 194 -14.12 -15.57 2.31
CA SER A 194 -13.13 -16.64 2.18
C SER A 194 -11.86 -16.38 2.98
N ILE A 195 -11.44 -15.11 3.11
CA ILE A 195 -10.32 -14.70 3.99
C ILE A 195 -10.75 -14.44 5.45
N GLY A 196 -12.00 -14.74 5.80
CA GLY A 196 -12.52 -14.68 7.17
C GLY A 196 -13.14 -13.33 7.59
N MET A 197 -13.35 -12.40 6.65
CA MET A 197 -13.87 -11.05 6.93
C MET A 197 -15.36 -10.94 6.59
N GLU A 198 -16.13 -10.16 7.34
CA GLU A 198 -17.57 -9.92 7.11
C GLU A 198 -17.81 -8.70 6.22
N PRO A 199 -18.24 -8.86 4.96
CA PRO A 199 -18.39 -7.73 4.03
C PRO A 199 -19.43 -6.71 4.49
N ALA A 200 -20.54 -7.16 5.08
CA ALA A 200 -21.63 -6.28 5.53
C ALA A 200 -21.20 -5.30 6.64
N SER A 201 -20.12 -5.63 7.38
CA SER A 201 -19.53 -4.78 8.42
C SER A 201 -18.44 -3.85 7.89
N LEU A 202 -18.12 -3.89 6.59
CA LEU A 202 -17.01 -3.17 5.97
C LEU A 202 -17.50 -2.22 4.89
N LYS A 203 -16.95 -1.00 4.88
CA LYS A 203 -17.13 -0.07 3.76
C LYS A 203 -16.54 -0.67 2.48
N GLU A 204 -17.11 -0.32 1.34
CA GLU A 204 -16.66 -0.82 0.04
C GLU A 204 -15.17 -0.54 -0.23
N ASP A 205 -14.67 0.68 0.01
CA ASP A 205 -13.23 1.02 -0.07
C ASP A 205 -12.34 0.03 0.70
N VAL A 206 -12.80 -0.41 1.88
CA VAL A 206 -12.06 -1.36 2.72
C VAL A 206 -12.05 -2.75 2.09
N GLN A 207 -13.16 -3.17 1.46
CA GLN A 207 -13.19 -4.43 0.72
C GLN A 207 -12.19 -4.40 -0.45
N TRP A 208 -12.06 -3.29 -1.17
CA TRP A 208 -11.05 -3.12 -2.21
C TRP A 208 -9.61 -3.20 -1.67
N HIS A 209 -9.33 -2.63 -0.49
CA HIS A 209 -8.03 -2.82 0.18
C HIS A 209 -7.76 -4.28 0.55
N LEU A 210 -8.79 -5.03 0.97
CA LEU A 210 -8.67 -6.46 1.24
C LEU A 210 -8.45 -7.28 -0.04
N LEU A 211 -9.09 -6.95 -1.16
CA LEU A 211 -8.80 -7.54 -2.47
C LEU A 211 -7.36 -7.24 -2.90
N ALA A 212 -6.87 -6.02 -2.69
CA ALA A 212 -5.50 -5.64 -3.02
C ALA A 212 -4.46 -6.47 -2.26
N ARG A 213 -4.76 -6.93 -1.03
CA ARG A 213 -3.91 -7.88 -0.30
C ARG A 213 -3.88 -9.28 -0.95
N MET A 214 -4.88 -9.64 -1.74
CA MET A 214 -4.94 -10.92 -2.46
C MET A 214 -4.19 -10.88 -3.79
N VAL A 215 -3.99 -9.69 -4.39
CA VAL A 215 -3.29 -9.54 -5.69
C VAL A 215 -1.92 -10.23 -5.75
N PRO A 216 -1.05 -10.14 -4.72
CA PRO A 216 0.24 -10.86 -4.72
C PRO A 216 0.14 -12.37 -5.00
N PHE A 217 -0.98 -13.00 -4.67
CA PHE A 217 -1.19 -14.44 -4.88
C PHE A 217 -1.57 -14.79 -6.32
N VAL A 218 -2.24 -13.89 -7.05
CA VAL A 218 -2.71 -14.13 -8.43
C VAL A 218 -1.82 -13.50 -9.50
N GLU A 219 -0.96 -12.55 -9.12
CA GLU A 219 -0.10 -11.83 -10.05
C GLU A 219 1.38 -12.12 -9.79
N ASN A 220 2.14 -12.37 -10.86
CA ASN A 220 3.56 -12.72 -10.75
C ASN A 220 4.41 -11.48 -10.49
N ASN A 221 5.36 -11.62 -9.55
CA ASN A 221 6.26 -10.54 -9.14
C ASN A 221 5.49 -9.24 -8.91
N TYR A 222 4.46 -9.30 -8.07
CA TYR A 222 3.66 -8.14 -7.68
C TYR A 222 4.11 -7.63 -6.31
N ASN A 223 4.98 -6.64 -6.35
CA ASN A 223 5.56 -6.03 -5.17
C ASN A 223 4.65 -4.93 -4.58
N VAL A 224 4.37 -5.00 -3.29
CA VAL A 224 3.44 -4.08 -2.61
C VAL A 224 3.89 -3.79 -1.19
N CYS A 225 3.58 -2.60 -0.69
CA CYS A 225 3.70 -2.28 0.73
C CYS A 225 2.34 -1.98 1.35
N GLU A 226 2.18 -2.39 2.61
CA GLU A 226 1.03 -2.04 3.45
C GLU A 226 1.53 -1.57 4.81
N LEU A 227 1.36 -0.28 5.08
CA LEU A 227 1.69 0.31 6.38
C LEU A 227 0.42 0.88 7.02
N GLY A 228 0.27 0.67 8.32
CA GLY A 228 -0.91 1.16 9.05
C GLY A 228 -0.87 0.79 10.53
N PRO A 229 -1.92 1.09 11.31
CA PRO A 229 -1.99 0.78 12.72
C PRO A 229 -1.82 -0.72 13.03
N ARG A 230 -1.39 -1.05 14.25
CA ARG A 230 -1.39 -2.43 14.73
C ARG A 230 -2.80 -3.01 14.79
N GLY A 231 -2.93 -4.30 14.52
CA GLY A 231 -4.19 -5.04 14.67
C GLY A 231 -5.16 -4.91 13.50
N THR A 232 -4.71 -4.56 12.30
CA THR A 232 -5.55 -4.49 11.07
C THR A 232 -5.49 -5.78 10.23
N GLY A 233 -4.93 -6.86 10.76
CA GLY A 233 -4.85 -8.18 10.10
C GLY A 233 -3.87 -8.29 8.93
N LYS A 234 -2.94 -7.33 8.77
CA LYS A 234 -2.01 -7.23 7.65
C LYS A 234 -1.19 -8.51 7.41
N SER A 235 -0.63 -9.10 8.47
CA SER A 235 0.20 -10.31 8.39
C SER A 235 -0.63 -11.59 8.33
N HIS A 236 -1.92 -11.55 8.69
CA HIS A 236 -2.77 -12.74 8.81
C HIS A 236 -2.98 -13.41 7.45
N ILE A 237 -3.28 -12.63 6.41
CA ILE A 237 -3.54 -13.17 5.07
C ILE A 237 -2.35 -13.94 4.50
N TYR A 238 -1.13 -13.39 4.65
CA TYR A 238 0.10 -14.00 4.15
C TYR A 238 0.59 -15.20 4.96
N LYS A 239 -0.03 -15.44 6.13
CA LYS A 239 0.29 -16.56 7.01
C LYS A 239 -0.75 -17.69 6.95
N GLU A 240 -2.04 -17.34 6.87
CA GLU A 240 -3.14 -18.29 7.09
C GLU A 240 -3.97 -18.58 5.84
N CYS A 241 -3.93 -17.72 4.81
CA CYS A 241 -4.81 -17.81 3.64
C CYS A 241 -4.18 -18.49 2.42
N SER A 242 -2.95 -18.99 2.51
CA SER A 242 -2.35 -19.82 1.45
C SER A 242 -1.21 -20.68 2.00
N PRO A 243 -1.11 -21.96 1.60
CA PRO A 243 0.07 -22.79 1.87
C PRO A 243 1.26 -22.43 0.96
N ASN A 244 1.09 -21.53 0.00
CA ASN A 244 2.14 -21.12 -0.96
C ASN A 244 2.72 -19.73 -0.64
N SER A 245 2.54 -19.22 0.58
CA SER A 245 3.20 -18.01 1.08
C SER A 245 4.07 -18.26 2.31
N ILE A 246 5.12 -17.45 2.44
CA ILE A 246 5.96 -17.43 3.63
C ILE A 246 6.00 -16.02 4.25
N LEU A 247 5.80 -15.97 5.56
CA LEU A 247 5.96 -14.75 6.36
C LEU A 247 7.32 -14.76 7.04
N VAL A 248 8.20 -13.84 6.65
CA VAL A 248 9.52 -13.62 7.25
C VAL A 248 9.35 -12.65 8.41
N SER A 249 9.46 -13.16 9.64
CA SER A 249 9.37 -12.37 10.88
C SER A 249 10.73 -12.24 11.56
N GLY A 250 10.97 -11.14 12.28
CA GLY A 250 12.16 -10.98 13.14
C GLY A 250 13.36 -10.28 12.50
N GLY A 251 13.18 -9.61 11.35
CA GLY A 251 14.10 -8.61 10.83
C GLY A 251 15.41 -9.10 10.21
N GLN A 252 15.97 -10.23 10.67
CA GLN A 252 17.23 -10.75 10.14
C GLN A 252 17.00 -11.76 9.02
N THR A 253 17.30 -11.36 7.78
CA THR A 253 17.40 -12.27 6.63
C THR A 253 18.77 -12.12 5.96
N THR A 254 19.13 -13.09 5.12
CA THR A 254 20.36 -13.07 4.33
C THR A 254 20.03 -13.19 2.85
N VAL A 255 20.92 -12.71 1.98
CA VAL A 255 20.75 -12.88 0.54
C VAL A 255 20.69 -14.36 0.16
N ALA A 256 21.46 -15.21 0.86
CA ALA A 256 21.46 -16.64 0.63
C ALA A 256 20.10 -17.30 0.94
N ASN A 257 19.43 -16.87 2.00
CA ASN A 257 18.12 -17.38 2.38
C ASN A 257 17.03 -16.89 1.40
N LEU A 258 17.08 -15.61 1.03
CA LEU A 258 16.05 -15.01 0.19
C LEU A 258 16.17 -15.43 -1.29
N PHE A 259 17.39 -15.46 -1.84
CA PHE A 259 17.64 -15.60 -3.27
C PHE A 259 18.34 -16.89 -3.67
N TYR A 260 19.61 -17.05 -3.30
CA TYR A 260 20.38 -18.23 -3.68
C TYR A 260 21.57 -18.46 -2.76
N ASN A 261 21.69 -19.68 -2.27
CA ASN A 261 22.81 -20.10 -1.45
C ASN A 261 23.92 -20.72 -2.32
N MET A 262 25.05 -20.03 -2.40
CA MET A 262 26.22 -20.44 -3.20
C MET A 262 26.90 -21.72 -2.69
N SER A 263 26.85 -22.00 -1.38
CA SER A 263 27.53 -23.17 -0.81
C SER A 263 26.73 -24.45 -1.04
N SER A 264 25.41 -24.39 -0.90
CA SER A 264 24.51 -25.53 -1.13
C SER A 264 23.96 -25.63 -2.55
N ARG A 265 24.18 -24.61 -3.40
CA ARG A 265 23.62 -24.48 -4.75
C ARG A 265 22.10 -24.63 -4.79
N ARG A 266 21.42 -24.02 -3.81
CA ARG A 266 19.95 -24.07 -3.69
C ARG A 266 19.34 -22.68 -3.83
N ILE A 267 18.22 -22.63 -4.54
CA ILE A 267 17.39 -21.43 -4.62
C ILE A 267 16.75 -21.13 -3.26
N GLY A 268 16.69 -19.85 -2.94
CA GLY A 268 16.12 -19.31 -1.73
C GLY A 268 14.60 -19.13 -1.84
N LEU A 269 14.02 -18.43 -0.86
CA LEU A 269 12.57 -18.28 -0.72
C LEU A 269 11.87 -17.80 -1.99
N VAL A 270 12.45 -16.85 -2.74
CA VAL A 270 11.78 -16.31 -3.94
C VAL A 270 11.57 -17.34 -5.04
N GLY A 271 12.37 -18.40 -5.09
CA GLY A 271 12.20 -19.48 -6.09
C GLY A 271 11.21 -20.56 -5.69
N LEU A 272 10.68 -20.51 -4.46
CA LEU A 272 9.97 -21.63 -3.83
C LEU A 272 8.53 -21.28 -3.42
N TRP A 273 8.24 -20.00 -3.25
CA TRP A 273 6.98 -19.49 -2.74
C TRP A 273 6.33 -18.55 -3.75
N ASP A 274 4.99 -18.51 -3.80
CA ASP A 274 4.27 -17.56 -4.64
C ASP A 274 4.34 -16.14 -4.07
N VAL A 275 4.41 -16.03 -2.73
CA VAL A 275 4.51 -14.77 -2.00
C VAL A 275 5.53 -14.87 -0.87
N VAL A 276 6.45 -13.92 -0.83
CA VAL A 276 7.37 -13.69 0.29
C VAL A 276 6.98 -12.39 0.97
N ALA A 277 6.39 -12.50 2.16
CA ALA A 277 5.93 -11.36 2.95
C ALA A 277 6.91 -11.06 4.09
N PHE A 278 7.32 -9.80 4.22
CA PHE A 278 8.12 -9.31 5.33
C PHE A 278 7.22 -8.65 6.36
N ASP A 279 7.15 -9.22 7.55
CA ASP A 279 6.47 -8.57 8.68
C ASP A 279 7.41 -7.60 9.39
N GLU A 280 6.84 -6.57 9.98
CA GLU A 280 7.57 -5.51 10.70
C GLU A 280 8.74 -4.94 9.89
N VAL A 281 8.43 -4.28 8.76
CA VAL A 281 9.46 -3.73 7.84
C VAL A 281 10.56 -2.90 8.53
N ALA A 282 10.24 -2.20 9.63
CA ALA A 282 11.20 -1.42 10.41
C ALA A 282 12.36 -2.27 10.98
N GLY A 283 12.14 -3.56 11.18
CA GLY A 283 13.15 -4.50 11.68
C GLY A 283 14.04 -5.11 10.60
N ILE A 284 13.74 -4.89 9.30
CA ILE A 284 14.49 -5.53 8.21
C ILE A 284 15.96 -5.09 8.25
N SER A 285 16.86 -6.07 8.31
CA SER A 285 18.30 -5.88 8.26
C SER A 285 18.92 -7.01 7.42
N PHE A 286 19.73 -6.61 6.44
CA PHE A 286 20.53 -7.52 5.63
C PHE A 286 21.95 -7.57 6.18
N LYS A 287 22.46 -8.78 6.42
CA LYS A 287 23.89 -8.98 6.73
C LYS A 287 24.79 -8.61 5.56
N ASP A 288 24.29 -8.83 4.34
CA ASP A 288 24.97 -8.56 3.09
C ASP A 288 24.69 -7.12 2.61
N LYS A 289 25.71 -6.35 2.26
CA LYS A 289 25.57 -4.97 1.76
C LYS A 289 24.79 -4.88 0.44
N ASP A 290 24.83 -5.93 -0.38
CA ASP A 290 24.22 -5.95 -1.71
C ASP A 290 22.75 -6.42 -1.71
N GLY A 291 22.19 -6.77 -0.54
CA GLY A 291 20.86 -7.38 -0.46
C GLY A 291 19.75 -6.52 -1.06
N VAL A 292 19.74 -5.22 -0.76
CA VAL A 292 18.77 -4.26 -1.31
C VAL A 292 18.93 -4.11 -2.82
N GLN A 293 20.16 -4.13 -3.34
CA GLN A 293 20.41 -4.03 -4.78
C GLN A 293 19.86 -5.25 -5.54
N ILE A 294 20.11 -6.46 -5.03
CA ILE A 294 19.57 -7.69 -5.64
C ILE A 294 18.04 -7.69 -5.60
N MET A 295 17.43 -7.19 -4.52
CA MET A 295 15.98 -7.01 -4.44
C MET A 295 15.47 -6.04 -5.50
N LYS A 296 16.14 -4.90 -5.73
CA LYS A 296 15.75 -3.96 -6.79
C LYS A 296 15.70 -4.62 -8.16
N ASP A 297 16.74 -5.39 -8.50
CA ASP A 297 16.85 -6.06 -9.79
C ASP A 297 15.78 -7.15 -9.96
N TYR A 298 15.54 -7.92 -8.89
CA TYR A 298 14.48 -8.92 -8.85
C TYR A 298 13.09 -8.31 -8.98
N MET A 299 12.77 -7.29 -8.19
CA MET A 299 11.47 -6.64 -8.21
C MET A 299 11.17 -5.96 -9.56
N ALA A 300 12.22 -5.57 -10.29
CA ALA A 300 12.08 -5.00 -11.63
C ALA A 300 11.81 -6.06 -12.72
N SER A 301 12.49 -7.21 -12.66
CA SER A 301 12.58 -8.14 -13.79
C SER A 301 12.04 -9.55 -13.53
N GLY A 302 11.86 -9.94 -12.27
CA GLY A 302 11.60 -11.34 -11.87
C GLY A 302 12.85 -12.21 -11.93
N SER A 303 14.01 -11.61 -12.15
CA SER A 303 15.27 -12.33 -12.25
C SER A 303 16.34 -11.70 -11.36
N PHE A 304 17.30 -12.49 -10.93
CA PHE A 304 18.43 -12.02 -10.14
C PHE A 304 19.71 -12.75 -10.56
N ALA A 305 20.85 -12.05 -10.45
CA ALA A 305 22.15 -12.62 -10.74
C ALA A 305 22.92 -12.92 -9.45
N ARG A 306 23.42 -14.15 -9.31
CA ARG A 306 24.33 -14.54 -8.23
C ARG A 306 25.43 -15.44 -8.78
N GLY A 307 26.66 -14.94 -8.81
CA GLY A 307 27.79 -15.66 -9.40
C GLY A 307 27.78 -15.54 -10.92
N ARG A 308 27.77 -16.68 -11.63
CA ARG A 308 27.81 -16.73 -13.11
C ARG A 308 26.46 -17.04 -13.78
N GLU A 309 25.41 -17.27 -12.98
CA GLU A 309 24.09 -17.68 -13.47
C GLU A 309 23.05 -16.61 -13.13
N GLN A 310 22.16 -16.34 -14.10
CA GLN A 310 20.94 -15.58 -13.91
C GLN A 310 19.82 -16.57 -13.62
N MET A 311 19.05 -16.30 -12.57
CA MET A 311 17.93 -17.15 -12.14
C MET A 311 16.65 -16.35 -12.24
N GLU A 312 15.58 -17.01 -12.68
CA GLU A 312 14.24 -16.44 -12.75
C GLU A 312 13.38 -17.01 -11.62
N ALA A 313 12.52 -16.16 -11.07
CA ALA A 313 11.49 -16.57 -10.13
C ALA A 313 10.27 -15.65 -10.23
N SER A 314 9.13 -16.12 -9.74
CA SER A 314 7.84 -15.44 -9.90
C SER A 314 7.27 -14.89 -8.61
N ALA A 315 7.91 -15.11 -7.46
CA ALA A 315 7.40 -14.69 -6.15
C ALA A 315 7.12 -13.19 -6.06
N SER A 316 5.98 -12.85 -5.49
CA SER A 316 5.62 -11.47 -5.14
C SER A 316 6.25 -11.08 -3.80
N MET A 317 6.80 -9.87 -3.70
CA MET A 317 7.32 -9.35 -2.42
C MET A 317 6.32 -8.41 -1.73
N VAL A 318 5.95 -8.75 -0.50
CA VAL A 318 5.01 -7.96 0.28
C VAL A 318 5.72 -7.38 1.50
N PHE A 319 5.55 -6.09 1.75
CA PHE A 319 6.16 -5.39 2.87
C PHE A 319 5.09 -4.87 3.83
N VAL A 320 5.01 -5.47 5.02
CA VAL A 320 3.99 -5.13 6.02
C VAL A 320 4.62 -4.41 7.20
N GLY A 321 4.04 -3.28 7.60
CA GLY A 321 4.61 -2.45 8.65
C GLY A 321 3.61 -1.65 9.46
N ASN A 322 4.12 -1.08 10.54
CA ASN A 322 3.32 -0.28 11.46
C ASN A 322 3.63 1.21 11.29
N ILE A 323 2.56 2.01 11.27
CA ILE A 323 2.63 3.45 11.40
C ILE A 323 2.32 3.82 12.86
N ASN A 324 3.25 4.52 13.51
CA ASN A 324 3.14 4.88 14.92
C ASN A 324 2.65 6.33 15.16
N GLN A 325 2.48 7.11 14.09
CA GLN A 325 2.01 8.51 14.12
C GLN A 325 0.73 8.65 13.28
N SER A 326 0.02 9.77 13.35
CA SER A 326 -1.10 9.98 12.43
C SER A 326 -0.59 10.13 10.99
N VAL A 327 -1.37 9.64 10.02
CA VAL A 327 -1.07 9.77 8.58
C VAL A 327 -0.93 11.24 8.21
N GLU A 328 -1.85 12.08 8.70
CA GLU A 328 -1.79 13.53 8.49
C GLU A 328 -0.47 14.14 8.98
N SER A 329 0.02 13.73 10.15
CA SER A 329 1.29 14.22 10.67
C SER A 329 2.46 13.75 9.80
N LEU A 330 2.51 12.46 9.45
CA LEU A 330 3.58 11.91 8.60
C LEU A 330 3.63 12.54 7.21
N VAL A 331 2.47 12.77 6.60
CA VAL A 331 2.37 13.43 5.29
C VAL A 331 2.89 14.87 5.37
N LYS A 332 2.69 15.57 6.49
CA LYS A 332 3.14 16.96 6.70
C LYS A 332 4.61 17.09 7.12
N THR A 333 5.18 16.10 7.81
CA THR A 333 6.53 16.19 8.38
C THR A 333 7.57 15.34 7.65
N SER A 334 7.15 14.34 6.88
CA SER A 334 8.03 13.37 6.22
C SER A 334 7.28 12.70 5.04
N HIS A 335 7.31 11.36 4.96
CA HIS A 335 6.64 10.55 3.95
C HIS A 335 6.08 9.25 4.55
N LEU A 336 5.12 8.63 3.87
CA LEU A 336 4.43 7.42 4.34
C LEU A 336 5.30 6.15 4.34
N LEU A 337 6.49 6.21 3.73
CA LEU A 337 7.48 5.12 3.71
C LEU A 337 8.55 5.26 4.81
N ALA A 338 8.45 6.27 5.68
CA ALA A 338 9.37 6.51 6.79
C ALA A 338 9.52 5.34 7.78
N PRO A 339 8.55 4.42 7.95
CA PRO A 339 8.75 3.23 8.79
C PRO A 339 9.79 2.23 8.28
N PHE A 340 10.26 2.33 7.05
CA PHE A 340 11.35 1.47 6.56
C PHE A 340 12.69 1.83 7.22
N PRO A 341 13.64 0.87 7.31
CA PRO A 341 14.98 1.14 7.81
C PRO A 341 15.68 2.19 6.93
N GLU A 342 16.47 3.08 7.53
CA GLU A 342 17.17 4.16 6.84
C GLU A 342 18.00 3.66 5.64
N ALA A 343 18.65 2.50 5.79
CA ALA A 343 19.42 1.85 4.72
C ALA A 343 18.58 1.37 3.51
N MET A 344 17.25 1.34 3.64
CA MET A 344 16.30 0.97 2.58
C MET A 344 15.49 2.16 2.08
N ILE A 345 15.65 3.37 2.66
CA ILE A 345 14.99 4.58 2.16
C ILE A 345 15.72 5.02 0.89
N ASP A 346 15.30 4.45 -0.23
CA ASP A 346 15.87 4.67 -1.57
C ASP A 346 14.72 4.81 -2.58
N SER A 347 14.69 5.91 -3.33
CA SER A 347 13.65 6.17 -4.33
C SER A 347 13.63 5.07 -5.40
N ALA A 348 14.79 4.57 -5.82
CA ALA A 348 14.90 3.51 -6.80
C ALA A 348 14.37 2.16 -6.30
N PHE A 349 14.41 1.90 -5.00
CA PHE A 349 13.81 0.73 -4.38
C PHE A 349 12.29 0.86 -4.28
N PHE A 350 11.81 1.96 -3.75
CA PHE A 350 10.36 2.19 -3.56
C PHE A 350 9.60 2.35 -4.88
N ASP A 351 10.25 2.83 -5.93
CA ASP A 351 9.67 2.89 -7.28
C ASP A 351 9.39 1.50 -7.87
N ARG A 352 9.93 0.42 -7.28
CA ARG A 352 9.59 -0.97 -7.61
C ARG A 352 8.31 -1.49 -6.96
N PHE A 353 7.66 -0.72 -6.07
CA PHE A 353 6.36 -1.09 -5.53
C PHE A 353 5.25 -0.77 -6.53
N HIS A 354 4.47 -1.77 -6.93
CA HIS A 354 3.33 -1.54 -7.80
C HIS A 354 2.18 -0.84 -7.06
N ALA A 355 2.05 -1.07 -5.75
CA ALA A 355 1.00 -0.48 -4.94
C ALA A 355 1.46 -0.11 -3.52
N TYR A 356 0.82 0.91 -2.96
CA TYR A 356 0.78 1.20 -1.53
C TYR A 356 -0.65 0.97 -1.04
N ILE A 357 -0.88 -0.06 -0.22
CA ILE A 357 -2.18 -0.33 0.41
C ILE A 357 -2.27 0.51 1.70
N PRO A 358 -3.28 1.40 1.84
CA PRO A 358 -3.41 2.28 2.99
C PRO A 358 -3.98 1.52 4.20
N GLY A 359 -3.11 0.84 4.94
CA GLY A 359 -3.50 0.00 6.09
C GLY A 359 -4.17 0.78 7.24
N TRP A 360 -4.17 2.12 7.21
CA TRP A 360 -4.92 2.99 8.13
C TRP A 360 -6.40 3.15 7.77
N GLU A 361 -6.80 2.88 6.52
CA GLU A 361 -8.21 2.89 6.11
C GLU A 361 -8.92 1.58 6.52
N ILE A 362 -8.16 0.52 6.81
CA ILE A 362 -8.68 -0.76 7.31
C ILE A 362 -8.88 -0.66 8.83
N PRO A 363 -10.10 -0.96 9.36
CA PRO A 363 -10.37 -0.87 10.78
C PRO A 363 -9.54 -1.88 11.59
N LYS A 364 -9.29 -1.56 12.85
CA LYS A 364 -8.70 -2.51 13.79
C LYS A 364 -9.66 -3.68 13.99
N MET A 365 -9.12 -4.90 13.96
CA MET A 365 -9.88 -6.14 14.04
C MET A 365 -10.69 -6.20 15.34
N ARG A 366 -11.98 -6.49 15.19
CA ARG A 366 -12.98 -6.67 16.24
C ARG A 366 -13.85 -7.87 15.87
N PRO A 367 -14.49 -8.54 16.84
CA PRO A 367 -15.34 -9.70 16.57
C PRO A 367 -16.38 -9.48 15.46
N GLU A 368 -16.96 -8.28 15.38
CA GLU A 368 -17.95 -7.87 14.37
C GLU A 368 -17.44 -7.85 12.92
N PHE A 369 -16.12 -7.79 12.71
CA PHE A 369 -15.51 -7.80 11.37
C PHE A 369 -15.18 -9.20 10.86
N PHE A 370 -15.33 -10.24 11.70
CA PHE A 370 -15.09 -11.62 11.29
C PHE A 370 -16.39 -12.28 10.87
N THR A 371 -16.40 -12.89 9.69
CA THR A 371 -17.58 -13.59 9.22
C THR A 371 -17.79 -14.90 9.97
N ASN A 372 -19.07 -15.29 10.05
CA ASN A 372 -19.52 -16.59 10.50
C ASN A 372 -20.26 -17.34 9.37
N ARG A 373 -20.25 -16.79 8.15
CA ARG A 373 -20.98 -17.29 6.98
C ARG A 373 -20.14 -18.26 6.14
N TYR A 374 -20.71 -18.75 5.05
CA TYR A 374 -19.97 -19.57 4.09
C TYR A 374 -18.95 -18.73 3.33
N GLY A 375 -17.76 -19.30 3.13
CA GLY A 375 -16.74 -18.81 2.21
C GLY A 375 -15.99 -19.98 1.59
N LEU A 376 -15.24 -19.74 0.52
CA LEU A 376 -14.40 -20.75 -0.12
C LEU A 376 -13.38 -21.28 0.89
N ILE A 377 -13.13 -22.59 0.84
CA ILE A 377 -12.08 -23.23 1.61
C ILE A 377 -10.73 -22.63 1.20
N VAL A 378 -9.91 -22.25 2.17
CA VAL A 378 -8.61 -21.56 1.94
C VAL A 378 -7.73 -22.27 0.92
N ASP A 379 -7.72 -23.60 0.95
CA ASP A 379 -6.90 -24.41 0.06
C ASP A 379 -7.42 -24.43 -1.40
N TYR A 380 -8.75 -24.44 -1.58
CA TYR A 380 -9.36 -24.23 -2.90
C TYR A 380 -9.07 -22.81 -3.42
N LEU A 381 -9.17 -21.80 -2.54
CA LEU A 381 -8.81 -20.41 -2.86
C LEU A 381 -7.33 -20.27 -3.26
N ALA A 382 -6.43 -20.98 -2.59
CA ALA A 382 -5.00 -20.94 -2.89
C ALA A 382 -4.65 -21.55 -4.24
N GLU A 383 -5.23 -22.70 -4.60
CA GLU A 383 -5.02 -23.29 -5.93
C GLU A 383 -5.72 -22.50 -7.03
N PHE A 384 -6.90 -21.92 -6.78
CA PHE A 384 -7.50 -20.91 -7.65
C PHE A 384 -6.48 -19.79 -7.93
N PHE A 385 -5.92 -19.18 -6.87
CA PHE A 385 -4.99 -18.07 -7.05
C PHE A 385 -3.76 -18.48 -7.86
N ARG A 386 -3.21 -19.65 -7.59
CA ARG A 386 -2.03 -20.19 -8.28
C ARG A 386 -2.28 -20.45 -9.76
N GLU A 387 -3.43 -20.99 -10.13
CA GLU A 387 -3.80 -21.17 -11.53
C GLU A 387 -3.97 -19.84 -12.26
N MET A 388 -4.49 -18.80 -11.59
CA MET A 388 -4.60 -17.46 -12.18
C MET A 388 -3.25 -16.78 -12.46
N ARG A 389 -2.17 -17.18 -11.76
CA ARG A 389 -0.81 -16.69 -12.05
C ARG A 389 -0.31 -17.06 -13.45
N LYS A 390 -0.89 -18.09 -14.07
CA LYS A 390 -0.54 -18.53 -15.44
C LYS A 390 -1.25 -17.71 -16.52
N ARG A 391 -2.19 -16.86 -16.14
CA ARG A 391 -3.00 -16.02 -17.03
C ARG A 391 -2.57 -14.56 -16.91
N SER A 392 -2.91 -13.74 -17.89
CA SER A 392 -2.66 -12.30 -17.87
C SER A 392 -3.91 -11.55 -18.29
N PHE A 393 -4.16 -10.42 -17.63
CA PHE A 393 -5.24 -9.48 -17.95
C PHE A 393 -4.65 -8.05 -18.11
N ALA A 394 -3.35 -7.94 -18.39
CA ALA A 394 -2.63 -6.67 -18.43
C ALA A 394 -3.05 -5.75 -19.60
N ASP A 395 -3.71 -6.31 -20.61
CA ASP A 395 -4.27 -5.67 -21.80
C ASP A 395 -5.75 -5.30 -21.66
N ALA A 396 -6.42 -5.70 -20.57
CA ALA A 396 -7.85 -5.44 -20.35
C ALA A 396 -8.21 -3.94 -20.41
N ILE A 397 -7.27 -3.07 -20.05
CA ILE A 397 -7.41 -1.61 -20.11
C ILE A 397 -7.56 -1.13 -21.56
N GLU A 398 -6.77 -1.68 -22.49
CA GLU A 398 -6.54 -1.10 -23.82
C GLU A 398 -7.80 -1.03 -24.69
N LYS A 399 -8.73 -1.95 -24.45
CA LYS A 399 -10.02 -1.99 -25.13
C LYS A 399 -10.84 -0.73 -24.83
N TYR A 400 -10.79 -0.21 -23.61
CA TYR A 400 -11.72 0.81 -23.12
C TYR A 400 -11.07 2.14 -22.76
N PHE A 401 -9.81 2.13 -22.32
CA PHE A 401 -9.13 3.30 -21.77
C PHE A 401 -7.69 3.43 -22.24
N LYS A 402 -7.15 4.64 -22.17
CA LYS A 402 -5.71 4.96 -22.27
C LYS A 402 -5.22 5.56 -20.96
N LEU A 403 -3.98 5.31 -20.59
CA LEU A 403 -3.37 5.95 -19.42
C LEU A 403 -2.90 7.36 -19.79
N GLY A 404 -3.02 8.30 -18.86
CA GLY A 404 -2.58 9.68 -19.04
C GLY A 404 -1.06 9.83 -19.19
N ASN A 405 -0.63 10.98 -19.70
CA ASN A 405 0.75 11.20 -20.13
C ASN A 405 1.77 11.33 -18.97
N ASN A 406 1.31 11.59 -17.75
CA ASN A 406 2.17 11.70 -16.57
C ASN A 406 2.56 10.33 -15.97
N LEU A 407 2.04 9.21 -16.51
CA LEU A 407 2.46 7.88 -16.08
C LEU A 407 3.72 7.47 -16.84
N ASN A 408 4.84 7.31 -16.13
CA ASN A 408 6.05 6.76 -16.73
C ASN A 408 5.92 5.24 -16.94
N GLN A 409 6.87 4.60 -17.63
CA GLN A 409 6.80 3.17 -17.93
C GLN A 409 6.64 2.28 -16.68
N ARG A 410 7.26 2.65 -15.55
CA ARG A 410 7.13 1.89 -14.29
C ARG A 410 5.75 2.07 -13.68
N ASP A 411 5.18 3.27 -13.76
CA ASP A 411 3.80 3.55 -13.37
C ASP A 411 2.80 2.75 -14.21
N VAL A 412 3.00 2.71 -15.53
CA VAL A 412 2.19 1.92 -16.46
C VAL A 412 2.25 0.42 -16.10
N ILE A 413 3.45 -0.13 -15.86
CA ILE A 413 3.61 -1.54 -15.47
C ILE A 413 2.90 -1.82 -14.14
N ALA A 414 3.04 -0.93 -13.16
CA ALA A 414 2.40 -1.05 -11.87
C ALA A 414 0.88 -1.06 -11.97
N VAL A 415 0.30 -0.08 -12.67
CA VAL A 415 -1.15 0.01 -12.87
C VAL A 415 -1.67 -1.22 -13.63
N ARG A 416 -1.02 -1.63 -14.72
CA ARG A 416 -1.40 -2.82 -15.49
C ARG A 416 -1.36 -4.09 -14.66
N LYS A 417 -0.34 -4.28 -13.81
CA LYS A 417 -0.27 -5.45 -12.92
C LYS A 417 -1.35 -5.42 -11.83
N THR A 418 -1.64 -4.25 -11.25
CA THR A 418 -2.71 -4.13 -10.26
C THR A 418 -4.08 -4.39 -10.89
N VAL A 419 -4.37 -3.84 -12.07
CA VAL A 419 -5.60 -4.13 -12.83
C VAL A 419 -5.67 -5.62 -13.16
N SER A 420 -4.61 -6.20 -13.74
CA SER A 420 -4.56 -7.63 -14.06
C SER A 420 -4.85 -8.49 -12.83
N GLY A 421 -4.24 -8.18 -11.69
CA GLY A 421 -4.49 -8.85 -10.42
C GLY A 421 -5.94 -8.77 -9.94
N LEU A 422 -6.54 -7.58 -9.96
CA LEU A 422 -7.93 -7.38 -9.56
C LEU A 422 -8.90 -8.08 -10.52
N MET A 423 -8.64 -8.02 -11.83
CA MET A 423 -9.43 -8.73 -12.85
C MET A 423 -9.33 -10.25 -12.67
N LYS A 424 -8.16 -10.79 -12.34
CA LYS A 424 -8.01 -12.22 -12.03
C LYS A 424 -8.81 -12.65 -10.81
N LEU A 425 -8.97 -11.78 -9.82
CA LEU A 425 -9.77 -12.05 -8.63
C LEU A 425 -11.27 -11.94 -8.93
N LEU A 426 -11.71 -10.84 -9.53
CA LEU A 426 -13.11 -10.49 -9.69
C LEU A 426 -13.75 -11.09 -10.95
N TYR A 427 -12.98 -11.29 -12.02
CA TYR A 427 -13.42 -11.77 -13.32
C TYR A 427 -12.53 -12.91 -13.85
N PRO A 428 -12.28 -13.98 -13.06
CA PRO A 428 -11.35 -15.04 -13.43
C PRO A 428 -11.71 -15.78 -14.73
N HIS A 429 -13.00 -15.74 -15.09
CA HIS A 429 -13.61 -16.32 -16.27
C HIS A 429 -13.47 -15.47 -17.54
N GLY A 430 -12.97 -14.24 -17.44
CA GLY A 430 -12.71 -13.37 -18.59
C GLY A 430 -13.93 -12.65 -19.16
N GLN A 431 -15.08 -12.69 -18.50
CA GLN A 431 -16.25 -11.91 -18.90
C GLN A 431 -16.33 -10.67 -17.99
N PHE A 432 -16.26 -9.50 -18.60
CA PHE A 432 -16.28 -8.20 -17.92
C PHE A 432 -16.63 -7.10 -18.92
N GLU A 433 -17.29 -6.06 -18.41
CA GLU A 433 -17.69 -4.89 -19.17
C GLU A 433 -16.74 -3.70 -18.92
N LYS A 434 -17.04 -2.55 -19.53
CA LYS A 434 -16.21 -1.35 -19.44
C LYS A 434 -16.10 -0.84 -18.01
N GLU A 435 -17.22 -0.81 -17.30
CA GLU A 435 -17.34 -0.31 -15.92
C GLU A 435 -16.52 -1.17 -14.94
N ASP A 436 -16.46 -2.49 -15.18
CA ASP A 436 -15.70 -3.43 -14.38
C ASP A 436 -14.18 -3.14 -14.44
N VAL A 437 -13.70 -2.86 -15.66
CA VAL A 437 -12.31 -2.47 -15.90
C VAL A 437 -12.03 -1.09 -15.31
N GLN A 438 -12.97 -0.16 -15.42
CA GLN A 438 -12.86 1.20 -14.88
C GLN A 438 -12.64 1.18 -13.35
N GLN A 439 -13.46 0.42 -12.61
CA GLN A 439 -13.31 0.31 -11.15
C GLN A 439 -11.93 -0.24 -10.74
N CYS A 440 -11.46 -1.28 -11.43
CA CYS A 440 -10.13 -1.84 -11.18
C CYS A 440 -9.01 -0.84 -11.53
N LEU A 441 -9.17 -0.10 -12.63
CA LEU A 441 -8.22 0.91 -13.10
C LEU A 441 -8.13 2.09 -12.13
N GLU A 442 -9.25 2.63 -11.67
CA GLU A 442 -9.27 3.72 -10.70
C GLU A 442 -8.57 3.33 -9.40
N TYR A 443 -8.90 2.15 -8.86
CA TYR A 443 -8.23 1.66 -7.66
C TYR A 443 -6.72 1.46 -7.88
N ALA A 444 -6.33 0.89 -9.02
CA ALA A 444 -4.93 0.70 -9.39
C ALA A 444 -4.16 2.02 -9.46
N LEU A 445 -4.75 3.05 -10.08
CA LEU A 445 -4.19 4.40 -10.14
C LEU A 445 -4.05 5.00 -8.73
N GLN A 446 -5.05 4.85 -7.86
CA GLN A 446 -4.98 5.37 -6.49
C GLN A 446 -3.82 4.76 -5.69
N VAL A 447 -3.65 3.44 -5.71
CA VAL A 447 -2.60 2.78 -4.91
C VAL A 447 -1.21 3.01 -5.48
N ARG A 448 -1.05 3.14 -6.80
CA ARG A 448 0.25 3.50 -7.40
C ARG A 448 0.56 4.98 -7.21
N ARG A 449 -0.44 5.87 -7.31
CA ARG A 449 -0.27 7.30 -7.02
C ARG A 449 0.27 7.51 -5.60
N ARG A 450 -0.23 6.77 -4.59
CA ARG A 450 0.31 6.85 -3.21
C ARG A 450 1.82 6.57 -3.15
N VAL A 451 2.34 5.62 -3.93
CA VAL A 451 3.79 5.38 -4.05
C VAL A 451 4.48 6.60 -4.63
N LYS A 452 3.99 7.12 -5.77
CA LYS A 452 4.58 8.26 -6.47
C LYS A 452 4.57 9.55 -5.68
N GLU A 453 3.51 9.82 -4.92
CA GLU A 453 3.45 10.96 -4.00
C GLU A 453 4.54 10.87 -2.91
N GLN A 454 4.92 9.66 -2.48
CA GLN A 454 6.04 9.51 -1.54
C GLN A 454 7.38 9.69 -2.24
N LEU A 455 7.52 9.19 -3.46
CA LEU A 455 8.73 9.38 -4.26
C LEU A 455 8.97 10.86 -4.59
N LYS A 456 7.92 11.65 -4.87
CA LYS A 456 8.00 13.11 -5.01
C LYS A 456 8.58 13.77 -3.77
N LYS A 457 8.23 13.30 -2.57
CA LYS A 457 8.76 13.82 -1.31
C LYS A 457 10.21 13.41 -1.04
N ILE A 458 10.61 12.21 -1.46
CA ILE A 458 11.95 11.65 -1.21
C ILE A 458 12.96 12.12 -2.27
N GLY A 459 12.60 12.01 -3.55
CA GLY A 459 13.47 12.30 -4.70
C GLY A 459 13.22 13.66 -5.36
N GLY A 460 12.26 14.45 -4.88
CA GLY A 460 12.00 15.81 -5.37
C GLY A 460 11.58 15.84 -6.85
N MET A 461 12.28 16.67 -7.63
CA MET A 461 11.96 16.95 -9.04
C MET A 461 12.09 15.73 -9.97
N GLU A 462 12.71 14.63 -9.56
CA GLU A 462 12.73 13.39 -10.36
C GLU A 462 11.33 12.75 -10.48
N PHE A 463 10.43 13.01 -9.53
CA PHE A 463 9.13 12.34 -9.42
C PHE A 463 7.94 13.31 -9.40
N TYR A 464 8.05 14.46 -10.08
CA TYR A 464 7.00 15.50 -10.10
C TYR A 464 5.72 15.10 -10.84
N ASP A 465 5.81 14.16 -11.80
CA ASP A 465 4.68 13.60 -12.53
C ASP A 465 3.82 12.68 -11.65
N VAL A 466 2.95 13.29 -10.84
CA VAL A 466 2.01 12.60 -9.93
C VAL A 466 0.54 12.77 -10.36
N HIS A 467 0.27 13.47 -11.46
CA HIS A 467 -1.08 13.70 -11.99
C HIS A 467 -1.58 12.45 -12.73
N PHE A 468 -1.97 11.44 -11.96
CA PHE A 468 -2.46 10.20 -12.53
C PHE A 468 -3.86 10.37 -13.11
N SER A 469 -4.02 9.99 -14.37
CA SER A 469 -5.28 10.06 -15.10
C SER A 469 -5.42 8.88 -16.06
N TYR A 470 -6.64 8.71 -16.57
CA TYR A 470 -6.96 7.84 -17.69
C TYR A 470 -7.94 8.54 -18.63
N ILE A 471 -7.93 8.14 -19.90
CA ILE A 471 -8.75 8.71 -20.97
C ILE A 471 -9.70 7.62 -21.46
N ASP A 472 -10.98 7.94 -21.52
CA ASP A 472 -11.99 7.06 -22.10
C ASP A 472 -11.87 7.03 -23.63
N ASN A 473 -11.79 5.83 -24.22
CA ASN A 473 -11.60 5.71 -25.67
C ASN A 473 -12.84 6.14 -26.49
N ASP A 474 -14.03 6.06 -25.90
CA ASP A 474 -15.29 6.38 -26.58
C ASP A 474 -15.61 7.87 -26.46
N THR A 475 -15.43 8.46 -25.28
CA THR A 475 -15.77 9.88 -25.02
C THR A 475 -14.59 10.83 -25.21
N LEU A 476 -13.35 10.30 -25.18
CA LEU A 476 -12.09 11.06 -25.14
C LEU A 476 -11.95 11.97 -23.91
N GLU A 477 -12.78 11.78 -22.88
CA GLU A 477 -12.69 12.50 -21.62
C GLU A 477 -11.52 11.97 -20.77
N GLU A 478 -10.75 12.89 -20.19
CA GLU A 478 -9.65 12.56 -19.28
C GLU A 478 -10.12 12.67 -17.81
N HIS A 479 -10.03 11.56 -17.09
CA HIS A 479 -10.42 11.43 -15.70
C HIS A 479 -9.18 11.37 -14.80
N PHE A 480 -9.09 12.30 -13.85
CA PHE A 480 -7.99 12.38 -12.89
C PHE A 480 -8.31 11.65 -11.58
N VAL A 481 -7.37 10.85 -11.08
CA VAL A 481 -7.55 10.01 -9.89
C VAL A 481 -6.77 10.55 -8.70
N SER A 482 -7.45 11.11 -7.70
CA SER A 482 -6.83 11.67 -6.48
C SER A 482 -6.68 10.65 -5.34
N VAL A 483 -5.97 11.03 -4.28
CA VAL A 483 -5.82 10.22 -3.05
C VAL A 483 -6.10 11.07 -1.81
N LYS A 484 -6.68 10.48 -0.76
CA LYS A 484 -7.12 11.19 0.46
C LYS A 484 -5.96 11.87 1.21
N GLU A 485 -4.74 11.35 1.04
CA GLU A 485 -3.53 11.84 1.69
C GLU A 485 -2.91 13.07 0.99
N GLN A 486 -3.44 13.47 -0.16
CA GLN A 486 -3.23 14.82 -0.66
C GLN A 486 -3.97 15.74 0.31
N GLY A 487 -3.22 16.42 1.18
CA GLY A 487 -3.74 17.28 2.24
C GLY A 487 -5.01 18.01 1.79
N GLY A 488 -6.13 17.68 2.44
CA GLY A 488 -7.47 17.95 1.93
C GLY A 488 -7.78 19.43 1.74
N GLY A 489 -8.38 19.76 0.58
CA GLY A 489 -8.61 21.15 0.15
C GLY A 489 -7.29 21.87 -0.05
N GLY A 490 -7.06 22.47 -1.21
CA GLY A 490 -5.82 23.22 -1.46
C GLY A 490 -5.46 24.11 -0.26
N LEU A 491 -4.17 24.17 0.10
CA LEU A 491 -3.64 24.98 1.21
C LEU A 491 -4.13 26.44 1.16
N ILE A 492 -4.52 26.90 -0.03
CA ILE A 492 -5.22 28.14 -0.29
C ILE A 492 -6.73 27.83 -0.45
N PRO A 493 -7.56 28.17 0.55
CA PRO A 493 -8.99 27.86 0.52
C PRO A 493 -9.73 28.67 -0.55
N GLU A 494 -10.83 28.12 -1.05
CA GLU A 494 -11.75 28.85 -1.93
C GLU A 494 -12.54 29.91 -1.14
N GLY A 495 -12.85 31.04 -1.80
CA GLY A 495 -13.55 32.18 -1.19
C GLY A 495 -12.61 33.30 -0.71
N PRO A 496 -13.17 34.46 -0.33
CA PRO A 496 -12.38 35.60 0.10
C PRO A 496 -11.73 35.35 1.46
N ALA A 497 -10.45 35.71 1.60
CA ALA A 497 -9.76 35.67 2.88
C ALA A 497 -10.21 36.81 3.81
N LYS A 498 -9.76 36.82 5.06
CA LYS A 498 -9.93 38.00 5.92
C LYS A 498 -9.06 39.15 5.41
N PRO A 499 -9.47 40.43 5.56
CA PRO A 499 -8.57 41.56 5.31
C PRO A 499 -7.25 41.41 6.08
N GLY A 500 -6.13 41.69 5.42
CA GLY A 500 -4.79 41.49 5.96
C GLY A 500 -4.23 40.08 5.78
N PHE A 501 -4.98 39.14 5.20
CA PHE A 501 -4.53 37.78 4.92
C PHE A 501 -4.18 37.62 3.44
N LEU A 502 -3.03 37.01 3.15
CA LEU A 502 -2.64 36.63 1.79
C LEU A 502 -1.61 35.49 1.77
N TYR A 503 -1.41 34.93 0.59
CA TYR A 503 -0.46 33.87 0.32
C TYR A 503 0.66 34.38 -0.57
N THR A 504 1.89 33.93 -0.29
CA THR A 504 3.08 34.18 -1.11
C THR A 504 3.90 32.90 -1.22
N ILE A 505 4.72 32.80 -2.27
CA ILE A 505 5.66 31.71 -2.46
C ILE A 505 7.01 32.34 -2.73
N GLY A 506 8.05 31.74 -2.16
CA GLY A 506 9.40 32.07 -2.51
C GLY A 506 10.38 31.03 -2.00
N LEU A 507 11.64 31.23 -2.35
CA LEU A 507 12.69 30.29 -1.99
C LEU A 507 13.05 30.42 -0.51
N SER A 508 13.01 29.27 0.16
CA SER A 508 13.57 29.11 1.50
C SER A 508 15.09 29.32 1.49
N ASN A 509 15.68 29.45 2.68
CA ASN A 509 17.14 29.40 2.86
C ASN A 509 17.83 28.13 2.34
N LYS A 510 17.07 27.09 1.95
CA LYS A 510 17.56 25.86 1.32
C LYS A 510 17.44 25.86 -0.22
N GLY A 511 16.98 26.96 -0.82
CA GLY A 511 16.73 27.07 -2.25
C GLY A 511 15.48 26.33 -2.74
N MET A 512 14.61 25.86 -1.83
CA MET A 512 13.35 25.19 -2.20
C MET A 512 12.18 26.17 -2.10
N PRO A 513 11.27 26.22 -3.10
CA PRO A 513 10.07 27.05 -3.05
C PRO A 513 9.11 26.53 -1.98
N GLY A 514 8.57 27.44 -1.17
CA GLY A 514 7.59 27.12 -0.14
C GLY A 514 6.41 28.08 -0.14
N LEU A 515 5.25 27.57 0.30
CA LEU A 515 4.05 28.38 0.50
C LEU A 515 4.02 29.00 1.91
N TYR A 516 3.80 30.31 1.95
CA TYR A 516 3.70 31.08 3.18
C TYR A 516 2.40 31.89 3.21
N ARG A 517 1.75 31.90 4.38
CA ARG A 517 0.56 32.72 4.66
C ARG A 517 0.95 33.87 5.58
N LEU A 518 0.60 35.08 5.17
CA LEU A 518 0.73 36.28 5.99
C LEU A 518 -0.62 36.56 6.63
N GLU A 519 -0.63 36.82 7.93
CA GLU A 519 -1.81 37.15 8.73
C GLU A 519 -1.56 38.46 9.44
N LEU A 520 -2.26 39.51 9.03
CA LEU A 520 -2.15 40.82 9.65
C LEU A 520 -3.36 41.14 10.52
N GLN A 521 -3.09 41.55 11.75
CA GLN A 521 -4.09 42.18 12.62
C GLN A 521 -3.79 43.67 12.75
N VAL A 522 -4.82 44.49 12.55
CA VAL A 522 -4.77 45.96 12.68
C VAL A 522 -5.64 46.39 13.85
N THR A 523 -5.09 47.16 14.77
CA THR A 523 -5.80 47.72 15.94
C THR A 523 -5.59 49.23 16.00
N LYS A 524 -6.46 49.97 16.72
CA LYS A 524 -6.22 51.39 17.00
C LYS A 524 -5.00 51.54 17.89
N GLY A 525 -4.08 52.43 17.53
CA GLY A 525 -2.78 52.54 18.18
C GLY A 525 -1.98 53.76 17.75
N SER A 526 -0.66 53.60 17.74
CA SER A 526 0.31 54.69 17.57
C SER A 526 1.29 54.47 16.41
N GLY A 527 0.99 53.54 15.49
CA GLY A 527 1.84 53.26 14.34
C GLY A 527 2.93 52.23 14.63
N LYS A 528 2.75 51.36 15.63
CA LYS A 528 3.74 50.32 16.00
C LYS A 528 3.59 49.09 15.11
N LEU A 529 4.71 48.43 14.85
CA LEU A 529 4.78 47.14 14.16
C LEU A 529 5.28 46.06 15.12
N ALA A 530 4.51 45.00 15.29
CA ALA A 530 4.91 43.75 15.91
C ALA A 530 4.97 42.65 14.86
N THR A 531 5.91 41.71 15.02
CA THR A 531 6.07 40.57 14.10
C THR A 531 6.24 39.26 14.86
N SER A 532 5.63 38.18 14.34
CA SER A 532 5.77 36.82 14.87
C SER A 532 5.82 35.80 13.73
N GLY A 533 6.34 34.60 13.99
CA GLY A 533 6.44 33.54 12.96
C GLY A 533 7.53 33.74 11.92
N LEU A 534 8.54 34.57 12.22
CA LEU A 534 9.70 34.84 11.33
C LEU A 534 10.96 34.04 11.71
N TRP A 535 10.81 32.89 12.37
CA TRP A 535 11.90 31.95 12.74
C TRP A 535 13.15 32.59 13.37
N ASN A 536 13.01 33.71 14.08
CA ASN A 536 14.11 34.53 14.58
C ASN A 536 15.14 35.00 13.52
N SER A 537 14.79 34.90 12.23
CA SER A 537 15.61 35.38 11.12
C SER A 537 15.70 36.91 11.14
N SER A 538 16.92 37.44 11.25
CA SER A 538 17.18 38.88 11.17
C SER A 538 16.83 39.43 9.79
N GLY A 539 17.11 38.68 8.72
CA GLY A 539 16.79 39.05 7.34
C GLY A 539 15.28 39.16 7.10
N ALA A 540 14.51 38.15 7.51
CA ALA A 540 13.05 38.18 7.34
C ALA A 540 12.40 39.32 8.13
N LYS A 541 12.87 39.59 9.36
CA LYS A 541 12.43 40.74 10.15
C LYS A 541 12.74 42.07 9.47
N GLU A 542 13.88 42.17 8.79
CA GLU A 542 14.27 43.37 8.06
C GLU A 542 13.38 43.61 6.83
N GLN A 543 13.04 42.56 6.07
CA GLN A 543 12.12 42.67 4.94
C GLN A 543 10.74 43.22 5.34
N VAL A 544 10.18 42.73 6.45
CA VAL A 544 8.90 43.24 6.95
C VAL A 544 9.00 44.70 7.40
N LYS A 545 10.14 45.12 7.98
CA LYS A 545 10.37 46.53 8.33
C LYS A 545 10.49 47.42 7.10
N ILE A 546 11.21 46.97 6.08
CA ILE A 546 11.32 47.67 4.78
C ILE A 546 9.92 47.93 4.23
N ALA A 547 9.06 46.91 4.22
CA ALA A 547 7.68 47.03 3.80
C ALA A 547 6.89 48.06 4.61
N PHE A 548 7.05 48.05 5.93
CA PHE A 548 6.32 48.95 6.81
C PHE A 548 6.79 50.40 6.70
N TYR A 549 8.09 50.65 6.52
CA TYR A 549 8.61 51.99 6.26
C TYR A 549 8.15 52.53 4.91
N TYR A 550 8.18 51.69 3.87
CA TYR A 550 7.64 52.04 2.57
C TYR A 550 6.14 52.36 2.67
N PHE A 551 5.38 51.54 3.38
CA PHE A 551 3.94 51.72 3.62
C PHE A 551 3.66 53.05 4.32
N LYS A 552 4.41 53.41 5.36
CA LYS A 552 4.28 54.71 6.05
C LYS A 552 4.55 55.90 5.12
N ALA A 553 5.60 55.80 4.30
CA ALA A 553 6.00 56.89 3.41
C ALA A 553 5.04 57.07 2.22
N ASN A 554 4.39 56.00 1.76
CA ASN A 554 3.58 55.98 0.54
C ASN A 554 2.08 55.75 0.80
N ALA A 555 1.63 55.79 2.05
CA ALA A 555 0.23 55.52 2.42
C ALA A 555 -0.79 56.35 1.65
N SER A 556 -0.49 57.63 1.40
CA SER A 556 -1.36 58.56 0.66
C SER A 556 -1.56 58.15 -0.80
N ARG A 557 -0.59 57.43 -1.39
CA ARG A 557 -0.69 56.89 -2.75
C ARG A 557 -1.55 55.62 -2.82
N ILE A 558 -1.66 54.89 -1.72
CA ILE A 558 -2.46 53.67 -1.60
C ILE A 558 -3.92 54.03 -1.22
N SER A 559 -4.11 55.04 -0.37
CA SER A 559 -5.43 55.56 0.00
C SER A 559 -5.36 57.00 0.50
N GLY A 560 -6.11 57.88 -0.15
CA GLY A 560 -6.09 59.33 0.06
C GLY A 560 -6.51 59.83 1.45
N GLY A 561 -6.91 58.95 2.37
CA GLY A 561 -7.31 59.31 3.75
C GLY A 561 -6.75 58.38 4.84
N SER A 562 -5.86 57.45 4.51
CA SER A 562 -5.43 56.40 5.44
C SER A 562 -4.35 56.87 6.42
N LYS A 563 -4.67 56.85 7.72
CA LYS A 563 -3.76 57.26 8.79
C LYS A 563 -3.04 56.07 9.41
N VAL A 564 -1.97 55.62 8.73
CA VAL A 564 -1.12 54.49 9.20
C VAL A 564 -0.63 54.71 10.63
N LEU A 565 -0.34 55.95 11.03
CA LEU A 565 0.16 56.29 12.36
C LEU A 565 -0.88 56.18 13.49
N GLU A 566 -2.17 56.04 13.18
CA GLU A 566 -3.25 55.85 14.17
C GLU A 566 -3.56 54.37 14.44
N HIS A 567 -2.79 53.46 13.85
CA HIS A 567 -3.03 52.03 13.92
C HIS A 567 -1.76 51.27 14.30
N ASP A 568 -1.90 50.24 15.12
CA ASP A 568 -0.84 49.28 15.39
C ASP A 568 -1.05 48.03 14.52
N PHE A 569 0.05 47.44 14.07
CA PHE A 569 0.09 46.36 13.09
C PHE A 569 0.81 45.17 13.70
N HIS A 570 0.16 44.01 13.71
CA HIS A 570 0.80 42.75 14.09
C HIS A 570 0.75 41.80 12.91
N LEU A 571 1.91 41.59 12.27
CA LEU A 571 2.06 40.61 11.18
C LEU A 571 2.57 39.27 11.73
N HIS A 572 1.82 38.21 11.49
CA HIS A 572 2.24 36.85 11.73
C HIS A 572 2.45 36.12 10.40
N VAL A 573 3.60 35.46 10.24
CA VAL A 573 3.88 34.64 9.05
C VAL A 573 3.81 33.17 9.43
N VAL A 574 3.06 32.40 8.64
CA VAL A 574 2.88 30.95 8.79
C VAL A 574 3.46 30.27 7.56
N GLU A 575 4.38 29.35 7.77
CA GLU A 575 4.86 28.45 6.73
C GLU A 575 3.93 27.23 6.64
N LEU A 576 3.51 26.90 5.43
CA LEU A 576 2.51 25.84 5.21
C LEU A 576 3.12 24.51 4.73
N GLN A 577 4.43 24.49 4.39
CA GLN A 577 5.08 23.35 3.75
C GLN A 577 6.43 22.93 4.38
N ASN A 578 6.83 23.50 5.52
CA ASN A 578 8.08 23.15 6.24
C ASN A 578 9.37 23.18 5.39
N THR A 579 9.43 24.06 4.40
CA THR A 579 10.56 24.27 3.47
C THR A 579 11.74 25.04 4.08
N GLY A 580 11.52 25.82 5.14
CA GLY A 580 12.46 26.70 5.83
C GLY A 580 12.00 28.16 5.83
N PRO A 581 12.73 29.07 6.53
CA PRO A 581 12.40 30.49 6.54
C PRO A 581 12.52 31.12 5.14
N LEU A 582 11.55 31.97 4.81
CA LEU A 582 11.53 32.76 3.57
C LEU A 582 12.45 33.98 3.66
N SER A 583 13.21 34.24 2.59
CA SER A 583 14.15 35.36 2.50
C SER A 583 13.53 36.66 1.98
N HIS A 584 12.43 36.58 1.22
CA HIS A 584 11.81 37.68 0.48
C HIS A 584 10.37 37.90 0.94
N LEU A 585 10.12 38.99 1.66
CA LEU A 585 8.84 39.25 2.33
C LEU A 585 8.35 40.69 2.20
N ALA A 586 9.13 41.61 1.62
CA ALA A 586 8.77 43.02 1.70
C ALA A 586 7.51 43.33 0.89
N LEU A 587 7.46 42.90 -0.37
CA LEU A 587 6.30 43.18 -1.21
C LEU A 587 5.02 42.47 -0.72
N PRO A 588 5.01 41.16 -0.40
CA PRO A 588 3.84 40.51 0.19
C PRO A 588 3.38 41.20 1.49
N SER A 589 4.31 41.63 2.34
CA SER A 589 3.97 42.35 3.58
C SER A 589 3.30 43.69 3.32
N LEU A 590 3.73 44.44 2.29
CA LEU A 590 3.08 45.69 1.89
C LEU A 590 1.62 45.48 1.49
N VAL A 591 1.35 44.44 0.69
CA VAL A 591 -0.02 44.09 0.28
C VAL A 591 -0.86 43.69 1.49
N ALA A 592 -0.29 42.95 2.46
CA ALA A 592 -0.97 42.63 3.72
C ALA A 592 -1.32 43.90 4.51
N PHE A 593 -0.36 44.83 4.67
CA PHE A 593 -0.56 46.10 5.37
C PHE A 593 -1.67 46.94 4.77
N ALA A 594 -1.68 47.09 3.45
CA ALA A 594 -2.73 47.80 2.75
C ALA A 594 -4.09 47.10 2.88
N SER A 595 -4.13 45.78 2.70
CA SER A 595 -5.35 44.97 2.85
C SER A 595 -5.97 45.11 4.23
N GLY A 596 -5.17 44.99 5.29
CA GLY A 596 -5.64 45.12 6.67
C GLY A 596 -6.10 46.54 7.01
N LEU A 597 -5.33 47.57 6.61
CA LEU A 597 -5.70 48.97 6.91
C LEU A 597 -6.96 49.41 6.17
N LEU A 598 -7.17 48.94 4.94
CA LEU A 598 -8.36 49.27 4.14
C LEU A 598 -9.56 48.40 4.48
N GLY A 599 -9.40 47.35 5.30
CA GLY A 599 -10.45 46.39 5.59
C GLY A 599 -10.93 45.64 4.34
N ARG A 600 -10.09 45.52 3.30
CA ARG A 600 -10.41 44.85 2.03
C ARG A 600 -9.61 43.57 1.91
N SER A 601 -10.28 42.48 1.54
CA SER A 601 -9.62 41.19 1.30
C SER A 601 -8.79 41.23 0.02
N VAL A 602 -7.67 40.51 0.01
CA VAL A 602 -6.96 40.17 -1.23
C VAL A 602 -7.83 39.23 -2.07
N GLN A 603 -7.69 39.27 -3.40
CA GLN A 603 -8.48 38.42 -4.29
C GLN A 603 -8.42 36.94 -3.89
N SER A 604 -9.57 36.26 -3.99
CA SER A 604 -9.68 34.83 -3.67
C SER A 604 -8.72 33.98 -4.51
N GLN A 605 -8.10 32.99 -3.86
CA GLN A 605 -7.14 32.06 -4.46
C GLN A 605 -5.95 32.75 -5.15
N MET A 606 -5.55 33.94 -4.67
CA MET A 606 -4.42 34.69 -5.19
C MET A 606 -3.13 34.44 -4.41
N VAL A 607 -2.04 34.26 -5.15
CA VAL A 607 -0.67 34.30 -4.63
C VAL A 607 0.03 35.56 -5.15
N VAL A 608 0.65 36.32 -4.24
CA VAL A 608 1.47 37.49 -4.59
C VAL A 608 2.92 37.09 -4.57
N LEU A 609 3.59 37.17 -5.73
CA LEU A 609 5.00 36.83 -5.90
C LEU A 609 5.83 38.07 -6.16
N GLY A 610 7.15 37.96 -5.95
CA GLY A 610 8.11 39.04 -6.13
C GLY A 610 8.45 39.75 -4.82
N ASP A 611 9.42 40.65 -4.88
CA ASP A 611 9.88 41.40 -3.71
C ASP A 611 10.13 42.88 -4.05
N MET A 612 10.49 43.68 -3.06
CA MET A 612 10.79 45.10 -3.27
C MET A 612 11.94 45.64 -2.41
N SER A 613 12.59 46.68 -2.90
CA SER A 613 13.55 47.47 -2.12
C SER A 613 12.86 48.57 -1.30
N LEU A 614 13.57 49.14 -0.32
CA LEU A 614 13.09 50.30 0.45
C LEU A 614 12.76 51.52 -0.43
N GLY A 615 13.43 51.68 -1.57
CA GLY A 615 13.17 52.74 -2.54
C GLY A 615 11.95 52.49 -3.43
N GLY A 616 11.32 51.32 -3.32
CA GLY A 616 10.16 50.93 -4.13
C GLY A 616 10.49 50.32 -5.49
N SER A 617 11.71 49.87 -5.71
CA SER A 617 12.06 49.09 -6.91
C SER A 617 11.64 47.64 -6.72
N VAL A 618 11.04 47.04 -7.76
CA VAL A 618 10.52 45.67 -7.73
C VAL A 618 11.59 44.68 -8.19
N THR A 619 11.71 43.56 -7.46
CA THR A 619 12.63 42.45 -7.76
C THR A 619 11.88 41.32 -8.47
N PRO A 620 12.44 40.73 -9.54
CA PRO A 620 11.83 39.57 -10.22
C PRO A 620 11.75 38.34 -9.32
N VAL A 621 10.83 37.44 -9.65
CA VAL A 621 10.63 36.14 -8.99
C VAL A 621 11.75 35.17 -9.38
N GLU A 622 12.46 34.64 -8.39
CA GLU A 622 13.40 33.54 -8.59
C GLU A 622 12.65 32.21 -8.79
N SER A 623 13.14 31.36 -9.69
CA SER A 623 12.54 30.05 -10.00
C SER A 623 11.03 30.12 -10.26
N ILE A 624 10.60 31.02 -11.16
CA ILE A 624 9.18 31.29 -11.41
C ILE A 624 8.36 30.05 -11.77
N ALA A 625 8.90 29.13 -12.58
CA ALA A 625 8.22 27.90 -12.95
C ALA A 625 7.93 27.01 -11.73
N GLU A 626 8.91 26.86 -10.83
CA GLU A 626 8.76 26.09 -9.59
C GLU A 626 7.78 26.76 -8.63
N CYS A 627 7.83 28.09 -8.51
CA CYS A 627 6.90 28.85 -7.67
C CYS A 627 5.46 28.74 -8.16
N LEU A 628 5.23 28.80 -9.48
CA LEU A 628 3.89 28.59 -10.05
C LEU A 628 3.42 27.15 -9.85
N GLN A 629 4.31 26.15 -9.91
CA GLN A 629 3.91 24.78 -9.62
C GLN A 629 3.45 24.62 -8.17
N VAL A 630 4.18 25.19 -7.20
CA VAL A 630 3.77 25.20 -5.79
C VAL A 630 2.43 25.93 -5.61
N ALA A 631 2.20 27.02 -6.35
CA ALA A 631 0.93 27.74 -6.32
C ALA A 631 -0.24 26.88 -6.80
N PHE A 632 -0.04 26.15 -7.90
CA PHE A 632 -1.06 25.28 -8.47
C PHE A 632 -1.39 24.13 -7.51
N ASP A 633 -0.36 23.43 -7.01
CA ASP A 633 -0.49 22.34 -6.05
C ASP A 633 -1.19 22.81 -4.74
N ALA A 634 -1.00 24.08 -4.37
CA ALA A 634 -1.64 24.70 -3.21
C ALA A 634 -3.09 25.16 -3.44
N GLY A 635 -3.61 25.08 -4.66
CA GLY A 635 -4.98 25.50 -5.00
C GLY A 635 -5.13 26.98 -5.38
N ALA A 636 -4.05 27.65 -5.76
CA ALA A 636 -4.13 29.00 -6.32
C ALA A 636 -4.72 28.99 -7.74
N LYS A 637 -5.56 29.98 -8.05
CA LYS A 637 -6.10 30.23 -9.40
C LYS A 637 -5.66 31.59 -9.96
N LYS A 638 -5.09 32.46 -9.12
CA LYS A 638 -4.63 33.80 -9.52
C LYS A 638 -3.21 34.04 -9.05
N VAL A 639 -2.41 34.72 -9.85
CA VAL A 639 -1.05 35.10 -9.48
C VAL A 639 -0.76 36.55 -9.82
N ALA A 640 -0.19 37.29 -8.88
CA ALA A 640 0.39 38.61 -9.12
C ALA A 640 1.89 38.48 -9.34
N LEU A 641 2.36 38.93 -10.52
CA LEU A 641 3.75 38.85 -10.94
C LEU A 641 4.33 40.24 -11.25
N PRO A 642 5.61 40.48 -10.95
CA PRO A 642 6.25 41.73 -11.34
C PRO A 642 6.43 41.77 -12.86
N MET A 643 6.28 42.94 -13.47
CA MET A 643 6.55 43.10 -14.92
C MET A 643 7.98 42.68 -15.30
N SER A 644 8.95 42.81 -14.38
CA SER A 644 10.33 42.35 -14.60
C SER A 644 10.45 40.84 -14.79
N SER A 645 9.50 40.04 -14.28
CA SER A 645 9.47 38.58 -14.49
C SER A 645 8.81 38.15 -15.80
N ALA A 646 8.31 39.09 -16.61
CA ALA A 646 7.70 38.75 -17.89
C ALA A 646 8.70 38.09 -18.87
N ALA A 647 10.00 38.41 -18.74
CA ALA A 647 11.06 37.82 -19.53
C ALA A 647 11.24 36.31 -19.29
N ASP A 648 10.86 35.82 -18.11
CA ASP A 648 11.04 34.41 -17.71
C ASP A 648 9.79 33.55 -18.03
N ILE A 649 8.68 34.15 -18.46
CA ILE A 649 7.45 33.42 -18.82
C ILE A 649 7.69 32.30 -19.85
N PRO A 650 8.51 32.49 -20.91
CA PRO A 650 8.78 31.42 -21.87
C PRO A 650 9.44 30.17 -21.27
N THR A 651 10.01 30.26 -20.06
CA THR A 651 10.60 29.11 -19.35
C THR A 651 9.56 28.21 -18.67
N ILE A 652 8.31 28.66 -18.61
CA ILE A 652 7.22 28.01 -17.87
C ILE A 652 6.44 27.11 -18.85
N PRO A 653 6.13 25.86 -18.47
CA PRO A 653 5.25 25.01 -19.27
C PRO A 653 3.90 25.69 -19.55
N VAL A 654 3.48 25.71 -20.81
CA VAL A 654 2.24 26.38 -21.26
C VAL A 654 1.02 25.84 -20.51
N GLU A 655 0.98 24.53 -20.27
CA GLU A 655 -0.10 23.86 -19.55
C GLU A 655 -0.23 24.33 -18.10
N LEU A 656 0.89 24.70 -17.45
CA LEU A 656 0.90 25.24 -16.09
C LEU A 656 0.49 26.71 -16.08
N PHE A 657 1.07 27.52 -16.96
CA PHE A 657 0.81 28.96 -17.01
C PHE A 657 -0.67 29.26 -17.32
N THR A 658 -1.31 28.45 -18.17
CA THR A 658 -2.73 28.59 -18.54
C THR A 658 -3.71 28.26 -17.39
N LYS A 659 -3.27 27.64 -16.29
CA LYS A 659 -4.11 27.38 -15.10
C LYS A 659 -4.37 28.63 -14.26
N PHE A 660 -3.62 29.71 -14.49
CA PHE A 660 -3.69 30.93 -13.68
C PHE A 660 -4.30 32.10 -14.42
N GLN A 661 -5.13 32.88 -13.71
CA GLN A 661 -5.37 34.26 -14.07
C GLN A 661 -4.20 35.12 -13.56
N THR A 662 -3.35 35.56 -14.47
CA THR A 662 -2.14 36.32 -14.16
C THR A 662 -2.38 37.82 -14.22
N SER A 663 -1.96 38.55 -13.18
CA SER A 663 -1.92 40.01 -13.17
C SER A 663 -0.48 40.50 -13.03
N PHE A 664 -0.05 41.40 -13.92
CA PHE A 664 1.27 42.04 -13.82
C PHE A 664 1.18 43.37 -13.08
N TYR A 665 2.21 43.67 -12.28
CA TYR A 665 2.34 44.97 -11.63
C TYR A 665 3.69 45.64 -11.94
N ALA A 666 3.67 46.96 -12.07
CA ALA A 666 4.83 47.79 -12.41
C ALA A 666 5.69 48.14 -11.18
N ASP A 667 5.02 48.46 -10.08
CA ASP A 667 5.60 48.99 -8.86
C ASP A 667 4.85 48.47 -7.61
N PRO A 668 5.36 48.71 -6.40
CA PRO A 668 4.75 48.17 -5.19
C PRO A 668 3.34 48.68 -4.89
N VAL A 669 2.98 49.90 -5.32
CA VAL A 669 1.64 50.45 -5.14
C VAL A 669 0.67 49.79 -6.13
N ASP A 670 1.09 49.58 -7.36
CA ASP A 670 0.33 48.81 -8.35
C ASP A 670 0.10 47.36 -7.88
N ALA A 671 1.09 46.73 -7.25
CA ALA A 671 0.94 45.39 -6.65
C ALA A 671 -0.17 45.35 -5.59
N VAL A 672 -0.33 46.41 -4.79
CA VAL A 672 -1.44 46.54 -3.83
C VAL A 672 -2.78 46.60 -4.56
N PHE A 673 -2.90 47.42 -5.60
CA PHE A 673 -4.14 47.53 -6.37
C PHE A 673 -4.52 46.21 -7.06
N LYS A 674 -3.56 45.54 -7.70
CA LYS A 674 -3.77 44.20 -8.27
C LYS A 674 -4.16 43.17 -7.21
N GLY A 675 -3.51 43.18 -6.05
CA GLY A 675 -3.84 42.31 -4.93
C GLY A 675 -5.27 42.51 -4.42
N LEU A 676 -5.74 43.74 -4.35
CA LEU A 676 -7.08 44.09 -3.87
C LEU A 676 -8.17 44.03 -4.95
N GLY A 677 -7.81 43.82 -6.22
CA GLY A 677 -8.75 43.78 -7.34
C GLY A 677 -9.39 45.14 -7.63
N VAL A 678 -8.61 46.22 -7.50
CA VAL A 678 -9.03 47.59 -7.78
C VAL A 678 -8.17 48.13 -8.93
N ASP A 679 -8.77 48.88 -9.85
CA ASP A 679 -8.06 49.54 -10.96
C ASP A 679 -7.49 50.91 -10.58
#